data_AF-A0A1Y6CZZ8-F1
#
_entry.id   AF-A0A1Y6CZZ8-F1
#
_cell.length_a   1.000
_cell.length_b   1.000
_cell.length_c   1.000
_cell.angle_alpha   90.00
_cell.angle_beta   90.00
_cell.angle_gamma   90.00
#
_symmetry.space_group_name_H-M   'P 1'
#
loop_
_entity.id
_entity.type
_entity.pdbx_description
1 polymer ?
#
loop_
_entity_poly.entity_id
_entity_poly.type
_entity_poly.pdbx_seq_one_letter_code
_entity_poly.pdbx_strand_id
1 'polypeptide(L)'
;MSQHYLQPLFAPQAIAVFGASDQTGTVGGRVYRNLVAGAYGGPIYPIQPGPATLGDRPCFPSLEALPARVDLAILAVPATAAPKLIHACGAAGVKAALILPEDHEDATSPALERPLQEAATRQGVRLLCPRGFGFMRPGLGLNATDSHNTAEPGSLALVSQSGAMCTAILDWACAHRIGFSAVVAVGGGPGVDFGDTLDYLALDPHTRSILVYLEGLRDARRFMSGLRAAARLKPVIAIKAGRYAEGSRAALSHTGALIGSDDVFDAALRRAGVVRAKSIEQMFAAAQLFATRHRLRGQRLAIVTNAGGPGVMATDRAVEQNIRLAEPGPATLAQLDADLPATWSRANPVDLSDAATPEHYAAAVTACLKDEQVDGVLVLLTPQATTQPTQAAAAVIQAAAHTSKPLLACWLGAAQVQEGRELFAHHKIPSFTNPESALEAFAFLAAFHDNQKLLLQAPGPLASQTPPDIVGARLIVEGALSERRSQLSDLETRALLRAFHIPMAPALTVHTPNEALAAAEYLGFPVALKILAPELVHKSDVDGVKLNVEGAGTVRPAYNDLLAAVRARRPGLQIEGVTVEKMYRDPKGRELLVGIVDDPVFGPVIAFGAGGTTVEVLRDRAVALPPLNEHLAETLIQATRTAKLLDAFRNLPPVDHAALVGVLLRLSELACELPEIKELDINPLMADDRGVLALDARIVVQPRPAGRHRYGHMAIHPYPLHWVEHLQLNDGTDIQIRPIRPEDAELERAFVRGLSPEARFFRFMNTIQDLSQDLLIRLTQLDYDRELALLATTVQDGRETALGVARYATNPDGRTAEFALVIADGWQQHGLGTRLMHSLIEAARDKGYVALEGEVLANNTKMLGLMKKLGFASRISPEDAGLMWVSKALLSGALNE
;
A
#
# COMPACT_ATOMS: atom_id res chain seq x y z
N MET A 1 -19.85 16.73 2.90
CA MET A 1 -18.71 16.19 2.13
C MET A 1 -19.14 16.15 0.68
N SER A 2 -18.36 16.77 -0.20
CA SER A 2 -18.55 16.72 -1.64
C SER A 2 -18.59 15.27 -2.13
N GLN A 3 -19.40 15.00 -3.18
CA GLN A 3 -19.46 13.68 -3.80
C GLN A 3 -18.11 13.33 -4.45
N HIS A 4 -17.71 12.06 -4.42
CA HIS A 4 -16.45 11.62 -5.05
C HIS A 4 -16.46 11.94 -6.55
N TYR A 5 -15.31 12.30 -7.13
CA TYR A 5 -15.23 12.74 -8.53
C TYR A 5 -15.57 11.65 -9.56
N LEU A 6 -15.55 10.39 -9.16
CA LEU A 6 -15.99 9.24 -9.96
C LEU A 6 -17.47 8.87 -9.74
N GLN A 7 -18.22 9.64 -8.95
CA GLN A 7 -19.66 9.44 -8.80
C GLN A 7 -20.39 9.46 -10.16
N PRO A 8 -20.09 10.38 -11.11
CA PRO A 8 -20.71 10.35 -12.44
C PRO A 8 -20.42 9.07 -13.25
N LEU A 9 -19.33 8.35 -12.93
CA LEU A 9 -18.97 7.09 -13.58
C LEU A 9 -19.67 5.89 -12.93
N PHE A 10 -19.56 5.75 -11.61
CA PHE A 10 -20.00 4.54 -10.88
C PHE A 10 -21.41 4.63 -10.26
N ALA A 11 -22.00 5.81 -10.22
CA ALA A 11 -23.39 5.99 -9.77
C ALA A 11 -24.01 7.18 -10.54
N PRO A 12 -24.07 7.11 -11.88
CA PRO A 12 -24.72 8.12 -12.69
C PRO A 12 -26.20 8.23 -12.33
N GLN A 13 -26.81 9.38 -12.61
CA GLN A 13 -28.26 9.56 -12.61
C GLN A 13 -28.83 9.27 -13.99
N ALA A 14 -28.12 9.64 -15.06
CA ALA A 14 -28.54 9.41 -16.46
C ALA A 14 -27.38 8.93 -17.35
N ILE A 15 -27.69 8.02 -18.28
CA ILE A 15 -26.69 7.35 -19.13
C ILE A 15 -27.03 7.53 -20.61
N ALA A 16 -26.04 7.91 -21.42
CA ALA A 16 -26.10 7.86 -22.88
C ALA A 16 -25.32 6.65 -23.41
N VAL A 17 -25.86 5.93 -24.40
CA VAL A 17 -25.22 4.75 -25.01
C VAL A 17 -25.05 4.96 -26.51
N PHE A 18 -23.83 5.25 -26.95
CA PHE A 18 -23.47 5.36 -28.36
C PHE A 18 -23.22 3.98 -28.96
N GLY A 19 -23.77 3.72 -30.15
CA GLY A 19 -23.68 2.41 -30.80
C GLY A 19 -24.69 1.40 -30.26
N ALA A 20 -25.70 1.85 -29.51
CA ALA A 20 -26.81 1.01 -29.09
C ALA A 20 -27.54 0.42 -30.31
N SER A 21 -27.91 -0.86 -30.23
CA SER A 21 -28.62 -1.54 -31.32
C SER A 21 -29.47 -2.69 -30.78
N ASP A 22 -30.49 -3.11 -31.55
CA ASP A 22 -31.27 -4.31 -31.25
C ASP A 22 -30.53 -5.62 -31.58
N GLN A 23 -29.36 -5.53 -32.21
CA GLN A 23 -28.55 -6.70 -32.57
C GLN A 23 -27.79 -7.22 -31.35
N THR A 24 -28.00 -8.49 -31.02
CA THR A 24 -27.36 -9.12 -29.85
C THR A 24 -25.86 -9.40 -30.04
N GLY A 25 -25.37 -9.36 -31.27
CA GLY A 25 -23.98 -9.65 -31.64
C GLY A 25 -23.01 -8.47 -31.49
N THR A 26 -23.50 -7.22 -31.42
CA THR A 26 -22.65 -6.03 -31.29
C THR A 26 -22.36 -5.71 -29.81
N VAL A 27 -21.23 -5.04 -29.55
CA VAL A 27 -20.87 -4.60 -28.19
C VAL A 27 -21.95 -3.64 -27.63
N GLY A 28 -22.34 -2.64 -28.41
CA GLY A 28 -23.33 -1.65 -27.99
C GLY A 28 -24.73 -2.24 -27.78
N GLY A 29 -25.13 -3.23 -28.58
CA GLY A 29 -26.38 -3.96 -28.36
C GLY A 29 -26.38 -4.79 -27.08
N ARG A 30 -25.26 -5.46 -26.76
CA ARG A 30 -25.12 -6.20 -25.49
C ARG A 30 -25.20 -5.27 -24.28
N VAL A 31 -24.42 -4.18 -24.28
CA VAL A 31 -24.39 -3.24 -23.15
C VAL A 31 -25.76 -2.60 -22.93
N TYR A 32 -26.41 -2.13 -24.00
CA TYR A 32 -27.74 -1.54 -23.91
C TYR A 32 -28.76 -2.51 -23.30
N ARG A 33 -28.78 -3.77 -23.77
CA ARG A 33 -29.66 -4.81 -23.22
C ARG A 33 -29.36 -5.09 -21.74
N ASN A 34 -28.09 -5.16 -21.36
CA ASN A 34 -27.68 -5.42 -19.98
C ASN A 34 -28.14 -4.31 -19.03
N LEU A 35 -28.05 -3.04 -19.46
CA LEU A 35 -28.57 -1.90 -18.69
C LEU A 35 -30.09 -1.97 -18.52
N VAL A 36 -30.82 -2.33 -19.59
CA VAL A 36 -32.28 -2.46 -19.55
C VAL A 36 -32.71 -3.63 -18.67
N ALA A 37 -32.03 -4.78 -18.77
CA ALA A 37 -32.33 -5.98 -17.99
C ALA A 37 -31.95 -5.86 -16.50
N GLY A 38 -30.93 -5.06 -16.18
CA GLY A 38 -30.49 -4.82 -14.80
C GLY A 38 -31.47 -4.01 -13.96
N ALA A 39 -32.54 -3.46 -14.55
CA ALA A 39 -33.52 -2.60 -13.87
C ALA A 39 -32.90 -1.33 -13.25
N TYR A 40 -31.90 -0.74 -13.93
CA TYR A 40 -31.32 0.54 -13.55
C TYR A 40 -32.41 1.63 -13.42
N GLY A 41 -32.41 2.34 -12.29
CA GLY A 41 -33.48 3.27 -11.94
C GLY A 41 -33.45 4.61 -12.69
N GLY A 42 -32.34 4.96 -13.33
CA GLY A 42 -32.19 6.21 -14.09
C GLY A 42 -32.52 6.06 -15.59
N PRO A 43 -32.70 7.17 -16.32
CA PRO A 43 -32.93 7.11 -17.76
C PRO A 43 -31.69 6.60 -18.53
N ILE A 44 -31.96 5.78 -19.55
CA ILE A 44 -30.98 5.25 -20.50
C ILE A 44 -31.34 5.77 -21.89
N TYR A 45 -30.46 6.56 -22.48
CA TYR A 45 -30.66 7.19 -23.79
C TYR A 45 -29.78 6.51 -24.85
N PRO A 46 -30.35 5.70 -25.76
CA PRO A 46 -29.60 5.18 -26.89
C PRO A 46 -29.32 6.29 -27.91
N ILE A 47 -28.09 6.36 -28.40
CA ILE A 47 -27.63 7.34 -29.39
C ILE A 47 -27.16 6.63 -30.66
N GLN A 48 -27.86 6.88 -31.77
CA GLN A 48 -27.62 6.28 -33.08
C GLN A 48 -28.10 7.21 -34.21
N PRO A 49 -27.33 7.42 -35.30
CA PRO A 49 -27.74 8.27 -36.44
C PRO A 49 -28.88 7.72 -37.34
N GLY A 50 -29.59 6.68 -36.92
CA GLY A 50 -30.48 5.88 -37.77
C GLY A 50 -31.94 5.88 -37.33
N PRO A 51 -32.43 4.78 -36.72
CA PRO A 51 -33.84 4.64 -36.39
C PRO A 51 -34.27 5.59 -35.26
N ALA A 52 -35.52 6.06 -35.32
CA ALA A 52 -36.11 6.90 -34.27
C ALA A 52 -36.37 6.13 -32.96
N THR A 53 -36.37 4.80 -33.01
CA THR A 53 -36.58 3.92 -31.86
C THR A 53 -35.66 2.70 -31.90
N LEU A 54 -35.34 2.16 -30.72
CA LEU A 54 -34.76 0.82 -30.53
C LEU A 54 -35.73 0.01 -29.68
N GLY A 55 -36.33 -1.03 -30.26
CA GLY A 55 -37.58 -1.60 -29.75
C GLY A 55 -38.66 -0.52 -29.53
N ASP A 56 -39.22 -0.47 -28.33
CA ASP A 56 -40.28 0.49 -27.95
C ASP A 56 -39.73 1.80 -27.34
N ARG A 57 -38.40 2.00 -27.33
CA ARG A 57 -37.75 3.15 -26.68
C ARG A 57 -37.26 4.18 -27.69
N PRO A 58 -37.37 5.49 -27.39
CA PRO A 58 -36.87 6.53 -28.28
C PRO A 58 -35.35 6.45 -28.42
N CYS A 59 -34.87 6.63 -29.65
CA CYS A 59 -33.46 6.69 -29.98
C CYS A 59 -33.12 8.09 -30.49
N PHE A 60 -31.97 8.60 -30.07
CA PHE A 60 -31.58 9.98 -30.29
C PHE A 60 -30.41 10.07 -31.27
N PRO A 61 -30.36 11.08 -32.15
CA PRO A 61 -29.26 11.23 -33.11
C PRO A 61 -27.98 11.77 -32.47
N SER A 62 -28.09 12.50 -31.35
CA SER A 62 -26.96 13.15 -30.67
C SER A 62 -27.28 13.50 -29.21
N LEU A 63 -26.28 14.00 -28.46
CA LEU A 63 -26.45 14.42 -27.06
C LEU A 63 -27.32 15.67 -26.93
N GLU A 64 -27.28 16.57 -27.91
CA GLU A 64 -28.03 17.83 -27.91
C GLU A 64 -29.54 17.61 -28.07
N ALA A 65 -29.93 16.46 -28.63
CA ALA A 65 -31.33 16.08 -28.79
C ALA A 65 -31.92 15.45 -27.51
N LEU A 66 -31.13 15.23 -26.47
CA LEU A 66 -31.59 14.59 -25.25
C LEU A 66 -32.49 15.51 -24.41
N PRO A 67 -33.53 14.97 -23.76
CA PRO A 67 -34.44 15.74 -22.93
C PRO A 67 -33.81 16.20 -21.60
N ALA A 68 -32.71 15.59 -21.19
CA ALA A 68 -32.00 15.89 -19.96
C ALA A 68 -30.49 15.67 -20.14
N ARG A 69 -29.71 16.29 -19.25
CA ARG A 69 -28.26 16.07 -19.18
C ARG A 69 -27.94 14.63 -18.75
N VAL A 70 -26.80 14.13 -19.18
CA VAL A 70 -26.29 12.80 -18.83
C VAL A 70 -24.96 12.92 -18.09
N ASP A 71 -24.74 12.02 -17.14
CA ASP A 71 -23.53 11.99 -16.32
C ASP A 71 -22.46 11.11 -16.94
N LEU A 72 -22.90 9.99 -17.54
CA LEU A 72 -22.08 8.95 -18.15
C LEU A 72 -22.43 8.77 -19.63
N ALA A 73 -21.42 8.79 -20.49
CA ALA A 73 -21.49 8.33 -21.87
C ALA A 73 -20.79 6.98 -22.04
N ILE A 74 -21.50 5.98 -22.55
CA ILE A 74 -20.93 4.69 -22.94
C ILE A 74 -20.69 4.71 -24.45
N LEU A 75 -19.43 4.61 -24.86
CA LEU A 75 -18.97 4.70 -26.23
C LEU A 75 -18.70 3.30 -26.78
N ALA A 76 -19.73 2.65 -27.33
CA ALA A 76 -19.62 1.36 -28.01
C ALA A 76 -19.51 1.54 -29.54
N VAL A 77 -18.44 2.21 -29.96
CA VAL A 77 -18.17 2.60 -31.36
C VAL A 77 -16.74 2.20 -31.76
N PRO A 78 -16.35 2.25 -33.04
CA PRO A 78 -14.96 2.05 -33.44
C PRO A 78 -14.01 2.98 -32.69
N ALA A 79 -12.84 2.48 -32.27
CA ALA A 79 -11.96 3.18 -31.34
C ALA A 79 -11.49 4.56 -31.88
N THR A 80 -11.32 4.68 -33.19
CA THR A 80 -10.93 5.92 -33.89
C THR A 80 -11.96 7.05 -33.79
N ALA A 81 -13.23 6.75 -33.52
CA ALA A 81 -14.29 7.75 -33.37
C ALA A 81 -14.36 8.33 -31.95
N ALA A 82 -13.83 7.61 -30.95
CA ALA A 82 -13.98 7.96 -29.55
C ALA A 82 -13.42 9.34 -29.16
N PRO A 83 -12.24 9.81 -29.63
CA PRO A 83 -11.74 11.14 -29.28
C PRO A 83 -12.69 12.28 -29.66
N LYS A 84 -13.34 12.19 -30.83
CA LYS A 84 -14.32 13.19 -31.28
C LYS A 84 -15.58 13.16 -30.43
N LEU A 85 -16.05 11.98 -30.05
CA LEU A 85 -17.22 11.84 -29.19
C LEU A 85 -16.95 12.33 -27.76
N ILE A 86 -15.75 12.12 -27.22
CA ILE A 86 -15.35 12.68 -25.91
C ILE A 86 -15.41 14.21 -25.95
N HIS A 87 -14.98 14.83 -27.06
CA HIS A 87 -15.11 16.27 -27.23
C HIS A 87 -16.59 16.73 -27.18
N ALA A 88 -17.47 16.04 -27.90
CA ALA A 88 -18.91 16.33 -27.89
C ALA A 88 -19.53 16.11 -26.50
N CYS A 89 -19.16 15.03 -25.81
CA CYS A 89 -19.57 14.74 -24.43
C CYS A 89 -19.17 15.87 -23.48
N GLY A 90 -17.92 16.30 -23.54
CA GLY A 90 -17.40 17.41 -22.75
C GLY A 90 -18.18 18.71 -22.97
N ALA A 91 -18.41 19.07 -24.23
CA ALA A 91 -19.17 20.27 -24.60
C ALA A 91 -20.64 20.22 -24.10
N ALA A 92 -21.25 19.03 -24.09
CA ALA A 92 -22.59 18.80 -23.53
C ALA A 92 -22.61 18.75 -21.98
N GLY A 93 -21.43 18.80 -21.34
CA GLY A 93 -21.28 18.81 -19.88
C GLY A 93 -21.26 17.42 -19.24
N VAL A 94 -21.13 16.35 -20.02
CA VAL A 94 -20.94 14.98 -19.53
C VAL A 94 -19.63 14.89 -18.75
N LYS A 95 -19.65 14.22 -17.60
CA LYS A 95 -18.50 14.20 -16.67
C LYS A 95 -17.66 12.92 -16.78
N ALA A 96 -18.26 11.82 -17.21
CA ALA A 96 -17.57 10.55 -17.36
C ALA A 96 -17.89 9.85 -18.69
N ALA A 97 -16.94 9.06 -19.19
CA ALA A 97 -17.12 8.21 -20.35
C ALA A 97 -16.52 6.81 -20.12
N LEU A 98 -17.24 5.78 -20.58
CA LEU A 98 -16.77 4.39 -20.66
C LEU A 98 -16.56 4.05 -22.14
N ILE A 99 -15.36 3.61 -22.52
CA ILE A 99 -15.09 3.17 -23.90
C ILE A 99 -15.12 1.64 -23.97
N LEU A 100 -15.97 1.11 -24.84
CA LEU A 100 -16.03 -0.33 -25.17
C LEU A 100 -15.98 -0.49 -26.69
N PRO A 101 -14.78 -0.49 -27.30
CA PRO A 101 -14.65 -0.43 -28.76
C PRO A 101 -15.30 -1.62 -29.45
N GLU A 102 -16.02 -1.37 -30.55
CA GLU A 102 -16.66 -2.45 -31.32
C GLU A 102 -15.65 -3.33 -32.07
N ASP A 103 -14.56 -2.71 -32.53
CA ASP A 103 -13.45 -3.33 -33.26
C ASP A 103 -12.45 -4.06 -32.35
N HIS A 104 -12.65 -4.01 -31.02
CA HIS A 104 -11.75 -4.58 -30.01
C HIS A 104 -10.29 -4.10 -30.16
N GLU A 105 -10.07 -2.92 -30.77
CA GLU A 105 -8.73 -2.32 -30.83
C GLU A 105 -8.22 -1.98 -29.42
N ASP A 106 -6.90 -2.15 -29.21
CA ASP A 106 -6.29 -1.89 -27.92
C ASP A 106 -6.16 -0.38 -27.69
N ALA A 107 -6.95 0.13 -26.75
CA ALA A 107 -6.90 1.53 -26.30
C ALA A 107 -5.54 1.94 -25.70
N THR A 108 -4.65 0.97 -25.42
CA THR A 108 -3.26 1.22 -25.02
C THR A 108 -2.29 1.35 -26.21
N SER A 109 -2.78 1.23 -27.44
CA SER A 109 -1.93 1.52 -28.60
C SER A 109 -1.55 3.00 -28.60
N PRO A 110 -0.28 3.36 -28.84
CA PRO A 110 0.14 4.76 -28.85
C PRO A 110 -0.65 5.66 -29.81
N ALA A 111 -1.24 5.08 -30.86
CA ALA A 111 -2.08 5.76 -31.84
C ALA A 111 -3.43 6.24 -31.27
N LEU A 112 -4.00 5.53 -30.29
CA LEU A 112 -5.29 5.85 -29.68
C LEU A 112 -5.13 6.47 -28.29
N GLU A 113 -4.15 6.01 -27.52
CA GLU A 113 -3.97 6.40 -26.12
C GLU A 113 -3.79 7.92 -25.95
N ARG A 114 -2.87 8.52 -26.73
CA ARG A 114 -2.57 9.95 -26.62
C ARG A 114 -3.76 10.82 -27.03
N PRO A 115 -4.42 10.62 -28.20
CA PRO A 115 -5.62 11.37 -28.56
C PRO A 115 -6.76 11.26 -27.55
N LEU A 116 -6.99 10.06 -26.99
CA LEU A 116 -8.03 9.85 -25.97
C LEU A 116 -7.73 10.62 -24.69
N GLN A 117 -6.50 10.51 -24.18
CA GLN A 117 -6.06 11.21 -22.98
C GLN A 117 -6.13 12.74 -23.17
N GLU A 118 -5.70 13.26 -24.32
CA GLU A 118 -5.76 14.69 -24.63
C GLU A 118 -7.20 15.20 -24.69
N ALA A 119 -8.09 14.48 -25.37
CA ALA A 119 -9.51 14.84 -25.46
C ALA A 119 -10.18 14.86 -24.09
N ALA A 120 -9.96 13.82 -23.28
CA ALA A 120 -10.48 13.70 -21.93
C ALA A 120 -9.97 14.83 -21.02
N THR A 121 -8.67 15.10 -21.04
CA THR A 121 -8.02 16.12 -20.20
C THR A 121 -8.53 17.53 -20.56
N ARG A 122 -8.60 17.87 -21.85
CA ARG A 122 -9.07 19.20 -22.30
C ARG A 122 -10.51 19.48 -21.91
N GLN A 123 -11.35 18.44 -21.91
CA GLN A 123 -12.78 18.56 -21.60
C GLN A 123 -13.11 18.30 -20.13
N GLY A 124 -12.14 17.87 -19.33
CA GLY A 124 -12.37 17.46 -17.95
C GLY A 124 -13.24 16.21 -17.80
N VAL A 125 -13.32 15.36 -18.83
CA VAL A 125 -14.08 14.09 -18.82
C VAL A 125 -13.23 13.00 -18.19
N ARG A 126 -13.77 12.25 -17.22
CA ARG A 126 -13.10 11.07 -16.64
C ARG A 126 -13.35 9.85 -17.52
N LEU A 127 -12.29 9.15 -17.86
CA LEU A 127 -12.34 8.11 -18.87
C LEU A 127 -12.07 6.73 -18.26
N LEU A 128 -12.96 5.75 -18.48
CA LEU A 128 -12.70 4.35 -18.18
C LEU A 128 -12.53 3.60 -19.50
N CYS A 129 -11.34 3.05 -19.73
CA CYS A 129 -10.95 2.37 -20.97
C CYS A 129 -10.52 0.93 -20.70
N PRO A 130 -11.45 0.03 -20.35
CA PRO A 130 -11.11 -1.35 -20.10
C PRO A 130 -10.82 -2.08 -21.43
N ARG A 131 -10.07 -3.17 -21.35
CA ARG A 131 -9.90 -4.11 -22.48
C ARG A 131 -11.10 -5.06 -22.51
N GLY A 132 -12.27 -4.52 -22.88
CA GLY A 132 -13.57 -5.21 -22.82
C GLY A 132 -14.17 -5.28 -21.42
N PHE A 133 -15.20 -6.08 -21.23
CA PHE A 133 -15.98 -6.23 -19.99
C PHE A 133 -16.75 -4.98 -19.56
N GLY A 134 -16.13 -3.85 -19.20
CA GLY A 134 -16.85 -2.68 -18.65
C GLY A 134 -16.95 -2.69 -17.11
N PHE A 135 -18.10 -2.32 -16.55
CA PHE A 135 -18.33 -2.41 -15.10
C PHE A 135 -19.78 -2.68 -14.69
N MET A 136 -19.97 -3.14 -13.46
CA MET A 136 -21.27 -3.41 -12.83
C MET A 136 -21.38 -2.73 -11.45
N ARG A 137 -22.58 -2.24 -11.12
CA ARG A 137 -23.00 -1.82 -9.78
C ARG A 137 -24.34 -2.49 -9.46
N PRO A 138 -24.32 -3.75 -8.96
CA PRO A 138 -25.53 -4.57 -8.83
C PRO A 138 -26.61 -3.94 -7.94
N GLY A 139 -26.21 -3.27 -6.85
CA GLY A 139 -27.15 -2.57 -5.98
C GLY A 139 -27.90 -1.40 -6.64
N LEU A 140 -27.41 -0.90 -7.77
CA LEU A 140 -28.05 0.15 -8.59
C LEU A 140 -28.78 -0.41 -9.82
N GLY A 141 -28.76 -1.74 -10.03
CA GLY A 141 -29.23 -2.35 -11.27
C GLY A 141 -28.40 -1.99 -12.50
N LEU A 142 -27.19 -1.43 -12.31
CA LEU A 142 -26.36 -0.91 -13.38
C LEU A 142 -25.40 -2.00 -13.88
N ASN A 143 -25.67 -2.54 -15.06
CA ASN A 143 -24.78 -3.49 -15.74
C ASN A 143 -24.28 -2.88 -17.07
N ALA A 144 -23.20 -2.09 -16.98
CA ALA A 144 -22.55 -1.45 -18.13
C ALA A 144 -21.45 -2.35 -18.71
N THR A 145 -21.78 -3.62 -18.96
CA THR A 145 -20.83 -4.60 -19.48
C THR A 145 -21.22 -5.17 -20.83
N ASP A 146 -20.22 -5.67 -21.58
CA ASP A 146 -20.43 -6.45 -22.81
C ASP A 146 -20.49 -7.97 -22.57
N SER A 147 -20.54 -8.37 -21.29
CA SER A 147 -20.61 -9.77 -20.81
C SER A 147 -22.05 -10.30 -20.73
N HIS A 148 -22.21 -11.63 -20.69
CA HIS A 148 -23.48 -12.29 -20.40
C HIS A 148 -23.69 -12.54 -18.90
N ASN A 149 -22.64 -12.37 -18.10
CA ASN A 149 -22.70 -12.61 -16.67
C ASN A 149 -23.57 -11.55 -15.98
N THR A 150 -24.23 -11.97 -14.91
CA THR A 150 -24.91 -11.08 -13.97
C THR A 150 -24.23 -11.18 -12.60
N ALA A 151 -24.59 -10.29 -11.69
CA ALA A 151 -24.07 -10.29 -10.33
C ALA A 151 -25.21 -9.97 -9.36
N GLU A 152 -25.31 -10.74 -8.27
CA GLU A 152 -26.24 -10.43 -7.20
C GLU A 152 -25.74 -9.22 -6.39
N PRO A 153 -26.65 -8.39 -5.82
CA PRO A 153 -26.25 -7.35 -4.88
C PRO A 153 -25.55 -7.91 -3.64
N GLY A 154 -24.40 -7.36 -3.31
CA GLY A 154 -23.66 -7.68 -2.09
C GLY A 154 -22.69 -6.58 -1.68
N SER A 155 -21.68 -6.93 -0.90
CA SER A 155 -20.72 -5.96 -0.32
C SER A 155 -19.27 -6.16 -0.77
N LEU A 156 -19.01 -7.13 -1.64
CA LEU A 156 -17.68 -7.41 -2.19
C LEU A 156 -17.46 -6.58 -3.45
N ALA A 157 -16.35 -5.86 -3.56
CA ALA A 157 -15.95 -5.25 -4.82
C ALA A 157 -14.88 -6.11 -5.51
N LEU A 158 -14.91 -6.16 -6.84
CA LEU A 158 -13.87 -6.75 -7.68
C LEU A 158 -13.31 -5.68 -8.61
N VAL A 159 -12.00 -5.46 -8.57
CA VAL A 159 -11.27 -4.59 -9.49
C VAL A 159 -10.24 -5.42 -10.24
N SER A 160 -10.33 -5.48 -11.56
CA SER A 160 -9.49 -6.36 -12.37
C SER A 160 -8.92 -5.68 -13.59
N GLN A 161 -7.67 -5.99 -13.90
CA GLN A 161 -7.07 -5.67 -15.21
C GLN A 161 -7.57 -6.58 -16.34
N SER A 162 -8.05 -7.78 -16.00
CA SER A 162 -8.51 -8.77 -16.97
C SER A 162 -10.03 -8.92 -16.93
N GLY A 163 -10.68 -8.62 -18.07
CA GLY A 163 -12.12 -8.85 -18.24
C GLY A 163 -12.49 -10.33 -18.17
N ALA A 164 -11.63 -11.22 -18.69
CA ALA A 164 -11.82 -12.67 -18.58
C ALA A 164 -11.76 -13.16 -17.13
N MET A 165 -10.95 -12.53 -16.28
CA MET A 165 -10.97 -12.82 -14.86
C MET A 165 -12.26 -12.35 -14.19
N CYS A 166 -12.81 -11.19 -14.59
CA CYS A 166 -14.12 -10.76 -14.10
C CYS A 166 -15.21 -11.79 -14.43
N THR A 167 -15.26 -12.31 -15.66
CA THR A 167 -16.28 -13.29 -16.05
C THR A 167 -16.12 -14.61 -15.29
N ALA A 168 -14.90 -15.12 -15.14
CA ALA A 168 -14.65 -16.35 -14.39
C ALA A 168 -15.03 -16.22 -12.91
N ILE A 169 -14.69 -15.11 -12.27
CA ILE A 169 -15.02 -14.86 -10.86
C ILE A 169 -16.53 -14.68 -10.68
N LEU A 170 -17.21 -13.99 -11.61
CA LEU A 170 -18.66 -13.81 -11.57
C LEU A 170 -19.40 -15.14 -11.72
N ASP A 171 -18.97 -15.98 -12.65
CA ASP A 171 -19.56 -17.32 -12.86
C ASP A 171 -19.42 -18.18 -11.59
N TRP A 172 -18.21 -18.23 -11.02
CA TRP A 172 -17.96 -18.91 -9.75
C TRP A 172 -18.79 -18.33 -8.60
N ALA A 173 -18.86 -17.01 -8.47
CA ALA A 173 -19.59 -16.33 -7.39
C ALA A 173 -21.10 -16.59 -7.45
N CYS A 174 -21.67 -16.72 -8.64
CA CYS A 174 -23.07 -17.11 -8.86
C CYS A 174 -23.36 -18.48 -8.20
N ALA A 175 -22.50 -19.47 -8.45
CA ALA A 175 -22.65 -20.81 -7.85
C ALA A 175 -22.53 -20.81 -6.32
N HIS A 176 -21.85 -19.81 -5.74
CA HIS A 176 -21.61 -19.70 -4.29
C HIS A 176 -22.49 -18.64 -3.60
N ARG A 177 -23.44 -18.02 -4.32
CA ARG A 177 -24.32 -16.93 -3.82
C ARG A 177 -23.54 -15.76 -3.22
N ILE A 178 -22.42 -15.40 -3.86
CA ILE A 178 -21.60 -14.25 -3.47
C ILE A 178 -22.02 -13.05 -4.30
N GLY A 179 -22.57 -12.04 -3.62
CA GLY A 179 -22.98 -10.78 -4.24
C GLY A 179 -21.87 -9.72 -4.24
N PHE A 180 -21.94 -8.79 -5.19
CA PHE A 180 -20.99 -7.71 -5.38
C PHE A 180 -21.61 -6.32 -5.14
N SER A 181 -20.80 -5.40 -4.60
CA SER A 181 -21.10 -3.97 -4.58
C SER A 181 -20.66 -3.30 -5.88
N ALA A 182 -19.53 -3.75 -6.46
CA ALA A 182 -18.99 -3.29 -7.72
C ALA A 182 -18.17 -4.38 -8.40
N VAL A 183 -18.20 -4.43 -9.72
CA VAL A 183 -17.24 -5.19 -10.52
C VAL A 183 -16.70 -4.27 -11.60
N VAL A 184 -15.41 -3.95 -11.56
CA VAL A 184 -14.80 -2.94 -12.41
C VAL A 184 -13.63 -3.56 -13.15
N ALA A 185 -13.73 -3.65 -14.48
CA ALA A 185 -12.53 -3.80 -15.29
C ALA A 185 -11.89 -2.43 -15.46
N VAL A 186 -10.64 -2.28 -15.02
CA VAL A 186 -9.85 -1.05 -15.27
C VAL A 186 -9.05 -1.17 -16.57
N GLY A 187 -8.70 -2.40 -16.96
CA GLY A 187 -7.85 -2.66 -18.13
C GLY A 187 -6.49 -1.97 -18.03
N GLY A 188 -5.89 -1.67 -19.18
CA GLY A 188 -4.60 -0.97 -19.27
C GLY A 188 -4.69 0.40 -19.93
N GLY A 189 -5.88 0.91 -20.27
CA GLY A 189 -6.09 2.14 -21.04
C GLY A 189 -5.76 3.44 -20.29
N PRO A 190 -5.81 4.60 -20.98
CA PRO A 190 -5.71 5.91 -20.34
C PRO A 190 -6.94 6.22 -19.48
N GLY A 191 -6.76 7.08 -18.47
CA GLY A 191 -7.83 7.56 -17.61
C GLY A 191 -7.83 6.93 -16.22
N VAL A 192 -9.01 6.51 -15.77
CA VAL A 192 -9.30 5.91 -14.46
C VAL A 192 -8.59 4.57 -14.35
N ASP A 193 -7.76 4.43 -13.31
CA ASP A 193 -6.99 3.21 -13.03
C ASP A 193 -7.38 2.55 -11.70
N PHE A 194 -6.52 1.65 -11.20
CA PHE A 194 -6.68 1.04 -9.89
C PHE A 194 -6.71 2.07 -8.76
N GLY A 195 -5.79 3.03 -8.75
CA GLY A 195 -5.68 4.03 -7.70
C GLY A 195 -6.98 4.82 -7.57
N ASP A 196 -7.49 5.31 -8.70
CA ASP A 196 -8.76 6.03 -8.80
C ASP A 196 -9.96 5.18 -8.33
N THR A 197 -10.03 3.93 -8.81
CA THR A 197 -11.14 3.03 -8.48
C THR A 197 -11.13 2.63 -7.02
N LEU A 198 -9.97 2.35 -6.44
CA LEU A 198 -9.80 2.00 -5.04
C LEU A 198 -10.12 3.19 -4.12
N ASP A 199 -9.76 4.41 -4.53
CA ASP A 199 -10.12 5.65 -3.82
C ASP A 199 -11.64 5.83 -3.74
N TYR A 200 -12.36 5.64 -4.86
CA TYR A 200 -13.82 5.65 -4.87
C TYR A 200 -14.40 4.56 -3.95
N LEU A 201 -13.91 3.33 -4.10
CA LEU A 201 -14.39 2.20 -3.33
C LEU A 201 -14.06 2.31 -1.84
N ALA A 202 -13.03 3.06 -1.44
CA ALA A 202 -12.74 3.36 -0.04
C ALA A 202 -13.89 4.13 0.61
N LEU A 203 -14.49 5.08 -0.11
CA LEU A 203 -15.59 5.93 0.38
C LEU A 203 -16.99 5.35 0.13
N ASP A 204 -17.13 4.32 -0.72
CA ASP A 204 -18.43 3.72 -1.04
C ASP A 204 -19.03 2.93 0.14
N PRO A 205 -20.16 3.36 0.74
CA PRO A 205 -20.73 2.70 1.92
C PRO A 205 -21.26 1.28 1.63
N HIS A 206 -21.49 0.94 0.35
CA HIS A 206 -21.95 -0.40 -0.06
C HIS A 206 -20.81 -1.41 -0.13
N THR A 207 -19.58 -0.94 -0.34
CA THR A 207 -18.40 -1.81 -0.42
C THR A 207 -17.80 -2.02 0.97
N ARG A 208 -17.59 -3.28 1.36
CA ARG A 208 -16.97 -3.67 2.65
C ARG A 208 -15.62 -4.37 2.50
N SER A 209 -15.39 -5.00 1.36
CA SER A 209 -14.15 -5.74 1.05
C SER A 209 -13.88 -5.66 -0.44
N ILE A 210 -12.60 -5.76 -0.83
CA ILE A 210 -12.16 -5.55 -2.21
C ILE A 210 -11.22 -6.67 -2.65
N LEU A 211 -11.51 -7.27 -3.80
CA LEU A 211 -10.60 -8.15 -4.53
C LEU A 211 -9.95 -7.37 -5.67
N VAL A 212 -8.65 -7.57 -5.84
CA VAL A 212 -7.84 -6.94 -6.87
C VAL A 212 -7.12 -8.01 -7.67
N TYR A 213 -7.32 -8.03 -8.98
CA TYR A 213 -6.52 -8.83 -9.90
C TYR A 213 -5.69 -7.93 -10.80
N LEU A 214 -4.38 -8.06 -10.74
CA LEU A 214 -3.45 -7.20 -11.47
C LEU A 214 -2.31 -7.98 -12.12
N GLU A 215 -1.87 -7.49 -13.26
CA GLU A 215 -0.81 -8.04 -14.11
C GLU A 215 0.41 -7.12 -14.13
N GLY A 216 0.20 -5.79 -14.13
CA GLY A 216 1.25 -4.78 -14.09
C GLY A 216 0.74 -3.42 -13.62
N LEU A 217 1.64 -2.47 -13.40
CA LEU A 217 1.32 -1.11 -12.95
C LEU A 217 1.89 -0.07 -13.92
N ARG A 218 1.15 1.03 -14.10
CA ARG A 218 1.60 2.23 -14.84
C ARG A 218 2.11 3.31 -13.89
N ASP A 219 1.35 3.56 -12.82
CA ASP A 219 1.67 4.55 -11.80
C ASP A 219 1.61 3.90 -10.41
N ALA A 220 2.79 3.56 -9.88
CA ALA A 220 2.87 2.93 -8.57
C ALA A 220 2.45 3.85 -7.42
N ARG A 221 2.66 5.16 -7.55
CA ARG A 221 2.31 6.12 -6.50
C ARG A 221 0.80 6.24 -6.38
N ARG A 222 0.08 6.42 -7.49
CA ARG A 222 -1.39 6.45 -7.50
C ARG A 222 -1.97 5.12 -7.02
N PHE A 223 -1.39 4.00 -7.46
CA PHE A 223 -1.79 2.68 -7.01
C PHE A 223 -1.63 2.53 -5.48
N MET A 224 -0.47 2.90 -4.93
CA MET A 224 -0.20 2.83 -3.50
C MET A 224 -1.09 3.80 -2.71
N SER A 225 -1.35 5.00 -3.22
CA SER A 225 -2.29 5.97 -2.64
C SER A 225 -3.69 5.36 -2.51
N GLY A 226 -4.27 4.88 -3.61
CA GLY A 226 -5.61 4.29 -3.62
C GLY A 226 -5.71 3.00 -2.79
N LEU A 227 -4.70 2.13 -2.87
CA LEU A 227 -4.65 0.92 -2.04
C LEU A 227 -4.63 1.24 -0.56
N ARG A 228 -3.79 2.21 -0.12
CA ARG A 228 -3.70 2.60 1.29
C ARG A 228 -5.01 3.23 1.75
N ALA A 229 -5.63 4.09 0.94
CA ALA A 229 -6.93 4.68 1.25
C ALA A 229 -8.01 3.60 1.46
N ALA A 230 -8.07 2.61 0.57
CA ALA A 230 -9.01 1.49 0.71
C ALA A 230 -8.68 0.57 1.89
N ALA A 231 -7.43 0.12 2.00
CA ALA A 231 -6.98 -0.84 3.00
C ALA A 231 -7.13 -0.32 4.43
N ARG A 232 -6.99 1.00 4.68
CA ARG A 232 -7.21 1.60 6.00
C ARG A 232 -8.62 1.37 6.54
N LEU A 233 -9.60 1.24 5.66
CA LEU A 233 -11.02 1.15 6.01
C LEU A 233 -11.60 -0.24 5.76
N LYS A 234 -11.08 -0.96 4.76
CA LYS A 234 -11.70 -2.16 4.18
C LYS A 234 -10.64 -3.22 3.88
N PRO A 235 -10.92 -4.51 4.12
CA PRO A 235 -10.03 -5.57 3.68
C PRO A 235 -9.83 -5.56 2.16
N VAL A 236 -8.57 -5.57 1.74
CA VAL A 236 -8.17 -5.65 0.33
C VAL A 236 -7.29 -6.87 0.12
N ILE A 237 -7.60 -7.61 -0.94
CA ILE A 237 -6.83 -8.80 -1.33
C ILE A 237 -6.40 -8.64 -2.77
N ALA A 238 -5.14 -8.93 -3.05
CA ALA A 238 -4.58 -8.80 -4.37
C ALA A 238 -3.99 -10.12 -4.87
N ILE A 239 -4.27 -10.46 -6.13
CA ILE A 239 -3.49 -11.40 -6.92
C ILE A 239 -2.63 -10.60 -7.89
N LYS A 240 -1.31 -10.81 -7.83
CA LYS A 240 -0.36 -10.36 -8.86
C LYS A 240 0.01 -11.53 -9.78
N ALA A 241 -0.44 -11.46 -11.03
CA ALA A 241 -0.01 -12.36 -12.11
C ALA A 241 1.34 -11.91 -12.71
N GLY A 242 2.02 -12.77 -13.48
CA GLY A 242 3.30 -12.41 -14.12
C GLY A 242 4.43 -12.14 -13.10
N ARG A 243 4.68 -13.10 -12.21
CA ARG A 243 5.59 -12.98 -11.05
C ARG A 243 7.08 -13.15 -11.38
N TYR A 244 7.39 -13.80 -12.49
CA TYR A 244 8.77 -14.15 -12.83
C TYR A 244 9.13 -13.49 -14.16
N ALA A 245 10.01 -12.49 -14.09
CA ALA A 245 10.71 -12.00 -15.27
C ALA A 245 11.99 -12.82 -15.43
N GLU A 246 11.97 -13.85 -16.26
CA GLU A 246 13.22 -14.44 -16.78
C GLU A 246 13.89 -13.39 -17.69
N GLY A 247 14.62 -12.42 -17.12
CA GLY A 247 15.26 -11.39 -17.96
C GLY A 247 15.67 -10.07 -17.32
N SER A 248 16.37 -10.06 -16.17
CA SER A 248 17.21 -8.90 -15.82
C SER A 248 18.68 -9.31 -15.73
N ARG A 249 19.23 -9.72 -16.87
CA ARG A 249 20.68 -9.87 -17.06
C ARG A 249 21.20 -8.71 -17.89
N ALA A 250 21.42 -7.57 -17.23
CA ALA A 250 22.29 -6.51 -17.75
C ALA A 250 22.72 -5.58 -16.60
N ALA A 251 23.99 -5.69 -16.19
CA ALA A 251 24.75 -4.71 -15.42
C ALA A 251 24.24 -4.34 -14.00
N LEU A 252 24.00 -5.31 -13.12
CA LEU A 252 23.52 -5.09 -11.75
C LEU A 252 24.62 -5.34 -10.69
N SER A 253 24.66 -4.49 -9.64
CA SER A 253 24.72 -4.92 -8.24
C SER A 253 24.76 -6.41 -7.86
N HIS A 254 25.58 -6.84 -6.91
CA HIS A 254 25.27 -8.08 -6.18
C HIS A 254 23.87 -7.99 -5.54
N THR A 255 23.54 -6.86 -4.88
CA THR A 255 22.19 -6.63 -4.33
C THR A 255 21.09 -6.51 -5.41
N GLY A 256 21.29 -5.72 -6.47
CA GLY A 256 20.32 -5.58 -7.58
C GLY A 256 20.07 -6.87 -8.39
N ALA A 257 21.08 -7.74 -8.55
CA ALA A 257 20.92 -9.03 -9.23
C ALA A 257 20.17 -10.05 -8.36
N LEU A 258 20.17 -9.85 -7.04
CA LEU A 258 19.51 -10.72 -6.09
C LEU A 258 18.02 -10.37 -5.98
N ILE A 259 17.62 -9.11 -5.82
CA ILE A 259 16.20 -8.73 -5.56
C ILE A 259 15.29 -9.05 -6.76
N GLY A 260 14.24 -9.86 -6.53
CA GLY A 260 13.21 -10.10 -7.54
C GLY A 260 12.15 -9.00 -7.54
N SER A 261 11.65 -8.61 -8.72
CA SER A 261 10.55 -7.64 -8.85
C SER A 261 9.28 -8.08 -8.09
N ASP A 262 9.09 -9.39 -7.90
CA ASP A 262 7.99 -9.93 -7.11
C ASP A 262 8.14 -9.72 -5.60
N ASP A 263 9.37 -9.73 -5.08
CA ASP A 263 9.66 -9.47 -3.66
C ASP A 263 9.30 -8.02 -3.32
N VAL A 264 9.67 -7.08 -4.20
CA VAL A 264 9.29 -5.66 -4.09
C VAL A 264 7.78 -5.50 -4.13
N PHE A 265 7.11 -6.19 -5.05
CA PHE A 265 5.65 -6.14 -5.15
C PHE A 265 4.96 -6.66 -3.88
N ASP A 266 5.46 -7.75 -3.32
CA ASP A 266 4.96 -8.34 -2.07
C ASP A 266 5.13 -7.37 -0.89
N ALA A 267 6.30 -6.75 -0.77
CA ALA A 267 6.57 -5.74 0.24
C ALA A 267 5.66 -4.50 0.08
N ALA A 268 5.41 -4.07 -1.16
CA ALA A 268 4.51 -2.95 -1.44
C ALA A 268 3.07 -3.25 -0.99
N LEU A 269 2.54 -4.44 -1.32
CA LEU A 269 1.21 -4.87 -0.89
C LEU A 269 1.10 -4.95 0.64
N ARG A 270 2.08 -5.56 1.32
CA ARG A 270 2.10 -5.63 2.79
C ARG A 270 2.14 -4.23 3.41
N ARG A 271 3.01 -3.35 2.89
CA ARG A 271 3.15 -1.96 3.37
C ARG A 271 1.89 -1.13 3.11
N ALA A 272 1.10 -1.49 2.11
CA ALA A 272 -0.20 -0.88 1.82
C ALA A 272 -1.35 -1.42 2.68
N GLY A 273 -1.14 -2.45 3.51
CA GLY A 273 -2.21 -3.08 4.28
C GLY A 273 -2.99 -4.17 3.53
N VAL A 274 -2.48 -4.60 2.37
CA VAL A 274 -3.16 -5.52 1.45
C VAL A 274 -2.68 -6.94 1.70
N VAL A 275 -3.59 -7.91 1.61
CA VAL A 275 -3.24 -9.33 1.70
C VAL A 275 -2.99 -9.88 0.29
N ARG A 276 -1.90 -10.60 0.11
CA ARG A 276 -1.57 -11.19 -1.18
C ARG A 276 -2.06 -12.63 -1.26
N ALA A 277 -2.90 -12.93 -2.25
CA ALA A 277 -3.24 -14.28 -2.66
C ALA A 277 -2.30 -14.75 -3.79
N LYS A 278 -1.89 -16.02 -3.76
CA LYS A 278 -0.93 -16.62 -4.71
C LYS A 278 -1.58 -17.47 -5.79
N SER A 279 -2.86 -17.80 -5.64
CA SER A 279 -3.66 -18.60 -6.57
C SER A 279 -5.11 -18.11 -6.63
N ILE A 280 -5.84 -18.50 -7.68
CA ILE A 280 -7.27 -18.21 -7.81
C ILE A 280 -8.07 -18.88 -6.69
N GLU A 281 -7.71 -20.12 -6.32
CA GLU A 281 -8.33 -20.84 -5.21
C GLU A 281 -8.22 -20.06 -3.89
N GLN A 282 -7.06 -19.47 -3.63
CA GLN A 282 -6.85 -18.60 -2.47
C GLN A 282 -7.73 -17.35 -2.50
N MET A 283 -7.88 -16.72 -3.66
CA MET A 283 -8.78 -15.58 -3.80
C MET A 283 -10.25 -15.98 -3.62
N PHE A 284 -10.68 -17.14 -4.11
CA PHE A 284 -12.02 -17.68 -3.86
C PHE A 284 -12.26 -17.99 -2.38
N ALA A 285 -11.27 -18.59 -1.72
CA ALA A 285 -11.32 -18.87 -0.30
C ALA A 285 -11.49 -17.57 0.50
N ALA A 286 -10.75 -16.53 0.11
CA ALA A 286 -10.83 -15.25 0.75
C ALA A 286 -12.14 -14.50 0.42
N ALA A 287 -12.63 -14.56 -0.83
CA ALA A 287 -13.90 -13.98 -1.25
C ALA A 287 -15.07 -14.48 -0.37
N GLN A 288 -15.12 -15.78 -0.10
CA GLN A 288 -16.11 -16.38 0.79
C GLN A 288 -16.04 -15.81 2.20
N LEU A 289 -14.82 -15.68 2.74
CA LEU A 289 -14.60 -15.18 4.09
C LEU A 289 -14.97 -13.70 4.24
N PHE A 290 -14.57 -12.86 3.28
CA PHE A 290 -14.80 -11.41 3.30
C PHE A 290 -16.19 -10.99 2.82
N ALA A 291 -16.98 -11.92 2.28
CA ALA A 291 -18.41 -11.71 2.06
C ALA A 291 -19.22 -11.75 3.38
N THR A 292 -18.61 -12.21 4.49
CA THR A 292 -19.25 -12.26 5.81
C THR A 292 -19.10 -10.96 6.60
N ARG A 293 -19.79 -10.85 7.75
CA ARG A 293 -19.73 -9.66 8.62
C ARG A 293 -18.71 -9.77 9.75
N HIS A 294 -18.00 -10.89 9.88
CA HIS A 294 -17.14 -11.15 11.02
C HIS A 294 -15.79 -10.42 10.89
N ARG A 295 -15.30 -9.89 12.01
CA ARG A 295 -13.95 -9.29 12.12
C ARG A 295 -13.15 -10.13 13.10
N LEU A 296 -11.90 -10.44 12.76
CA LEU A 296 -10.99 -11.05 13.74
C LEU A 296 -10.63 -10.04 14.83
N ARG A 297 -10.61 -10.54 16.07
CA ARG A 297 -10.08 -9.83 17.24
C ARG A 297 -8.72 -10.37 17.70
N GLY A 298 -8.29 -11.51 17.15
CA GLY A 298 -7.01 -12.15 17.43
C GLY A 298 -6.70 -13.27 16.43
N GLN A 299 -5.74 -14.14 16.75
CA GLN A 299 -5.21 -15.16 15.83
C GLN A 299 -5.30 -16.58 16.41
N ARG A 300 -6.17 -16.81 17.42
CA ARG A 300 -6.32 -18.12 18.09
C ARG A 300 -7.53 -18.88 17.53
N LEU A 301 -7.27 -20.01 16.88
CA LEU A 301 -8.28 -20.84 16.22
C LEU A 301 -8.63 -22.06 17.07
N ALA A 302 -9.93 -22.30 17.30
CA ALA A 302 -10.41 -23.60 17.79
C ALA A 302 -10.83 -24.46 16.59
N ILE A 303 -10.43 -25.73 16.58
CA ILE A 303 -10.83 -26.71 15.57
C ILE A 303 -11.78 -27.70 16.24
N VAL A 304 -12.96 -27.92 15.64
CA VAL A 304 -13.94 -28.95 16.06
C VAL A 304 -14.02 -29.98 14.93
N THR A 305 -13.92 -31.27 15.23
CA THR A 305 -13.91 -32.33 14.19
C THR A 305 -14.63 -33.59 14.69
N ASN A 306 -15.17 -34.43 13.81
CA ASN A 306 -15.64 -35.79 14.14
C ASN A 306 -14.65 -36.89 13.72
N ALA A 307 -13.46 -36.50 13.28
CA ALA A 307 -12.43 -37.43 12.85
C ALA A 307 -11.02 -36.87 13.11
N GLY A 308 -10.17 -37.69 13.70
CA GLY A 308 -8.79 -37.33 14.04
C GLY A 308 -7.93 -36.98 12.82
N GLY A 309 -8.04 -37.74 11.71
CA GLY A 309 -7.23 -37.52 10.50
C GLY A 309 -7.33 -36.09 9.94
N PRO A 310 -8.53 -35.60 9.57
CA PRO A 310 -8.74 -34.21 9.16
C PRO A 310 -8.33 -33.17 10.22
N GLY A 311 -8.50 -33.48 11.51
CA GLY A 311 -8.08 -32.60 12.61
C GLY A 311 -6.56 -32.42 12.68
N VAL A 312 -5.79 -33.49 12.46
CA VAL A 312 -4.32 -33.44 12.36
C VAL A 312 -3.89 -32.66 11.13
N MET A 313 -4.47 -32.91 9.96
CA MET A 313 -4.16 -32.15 8.74
C MET A 313 -4.42 -30.64 8.90
N ALA A 314 -5.53 -30.28 9.56
CA ALA A 314 -5.86 -28.89 9.87
C ALA A 314 -4.84 -28.27 10.85
N THR A 315 -4.35 -29.04 11.81
CA THR A 315 -3.32 -28.62 12.77
C THR A 315 -1.97 -28.39 12.10
N ASP A 316 -1.53 -29.32 11.25
CA ASP A 316 -0.27 -29.19 10.49
C ASP A 316 -0.30 -27.93 9.63
N ARG A 317 -1.41 -27.70 8.90
CA ARG A 317 -1.58 -26.50 8.09
C ARG A 317 -1.65 -25.21 8.94
N ALA A 318 -2.27 -25.25 10.12
CA ALA A 318 -2.28 -24.10 11.02
C ALA A 318 -0.84 -23.70 11.42
N VAL A 319 0.00 -24.69 11.77
CA VAL A 319 1.41 -24.47 12.11
C VAL A 319 2.20 -23.91 10.92
N GLU A 320 2.03 -24.47 9.72
CA GLU A 320 2.67 -23.98 8.49
C GLU A 320 2.33 -22.52 8.17
N GLN A 321 1.11 -22.08 8.52
CA GLN A 321 0.61 -20.72 8.31
C GLN A 321 0.83 -19.80 9.52
N ASN A 322 1.51 -20.28 10.58
CA ASN A 322 1.71 -19.58 11.86
C ASN A 322 0.39 -19.17 12.57
N ILE A 323 -0.70 -19.90 12.33
CA ILE A 323 -1.96 -19.75 13.04
C ILE A 323 -1.84 -20.45 14.40
N ARG A 324 -2.15 -19.73 15.48
CA ARG A 324 -2.11 -20.29 16.82
C ARG A 324 -3.39 -21.09 17.08
N LEU A 325 -3.26 -22.32 17.56
CA LEU A 325 -4.40 -23.04 18.11
C LEU A 325 -4.77 -22.46 19.47
N ALA A 326 -6.06 -22.24 19.70
CA ALA A 326 -6.58 -21.79 20.99
C ALA A 326 -6.39 -22.88 22.05
N GLU A 327 -6.04 -22.48 23.28
CA GLU A 327 -6.07 -23.34 24.44
C GLU A 327 -7.42 -23.14 25.15
N PRO A 328 -8.32 -24.14 25.15
CA PRO A 328 -9.64 -24.00 25.78
C PRO A 328 -9.51 -23.68 27.28
N GLY A 329 -10.24 -22.67 27.75
CA GLY A 329 -10.23 -22.29 29.16
C GLY A 329 -10.82 -23.39 30.05
N PRO A 330 -10.51 -23.39 31.38
CA PRO A 330 -11.04 -24.39 32.30
C PRO A 330 -12.56 -24.48 32.33
N ALA A 331 -13.27 -23.36 32.18
CA ALA A 331 -14.72 -23.32 32.11
C ALA A 331 -15.26 -23.98 30.83
N THR A 332 -14.58 -23.78 29.70
CA THR A 332 -14.91 -24.41 28.42
C THR A 332 -14.70 -25.90 28.48
N LEU A 333 -13.58 -26.37 29.05
CA LEU A 333 -13.31 -27.79 29.26
C LEU A 333 -14.38 -28.45 30.14
N ALA A 334 -14.76 -27.82 31.25
CA ALA A 334 -15.80 -28.34 32.13
C ALA A 334 -17.17 -28.44 31.46
N GLN A 335 -17.52 -27.45 30.61
CA GLN A 335 -18.75 -27.49 29.82
C GLN A 335 -18.72 -28.62 28.79
N LEU A 336 -17.60 -28.76 28.07
CA LEU A 336 -17.42 -29.83 27.07
C LEU A 336 -17.46 -31.22 27.71
N ASP A 337 -16.86 -31.41 28.89
CA ASP A 337 -16.93 -32.68 29.63
C ASP A 337 -18.36 -33.05 30.09
N ALA A 338 -19.23 -32.05 30.30
CA ALA A 338 -20.62 -32.28 30.66
C ALA A 338 -21.50 -32.62 29.45
N ASP A 339 -21.25 -31.97 28.30
CA ASP A 339 -22.10 -32.05 27.12
C ASP A 339 -21.65 -33.10 26.09
N LEU A 340 -20.38 -33.53 26.13
CA LEU A 340 -19.81 -34.48 25.17
C LEU A 340 -19.55 -35.87 25.79
N PRO A 341 -19.53 -36.94 24.98
CA PRO A 341 -19.16 -38.27 25.43
C PRO A 341 -17.72 -38.29 25.96
N ALA A 342 -17.43 -39.15 26.94
CA ALA A 342 -16.11 -39.23 27.58
C ALA A 342 -14.93 -39.53 26.63
N THR A 343 -15.22 -39.97 25.41
CA THR A 343 -14.28 -40.31 24.33
C THR A 343 -13.68 -39.10 23.61
N TRP A 344 -14.17 -37.88 23.85
CA TRP A 344 -13.64 -36.69 23.19
C TRP A 344 -12.20 -36.34 23.62
N SER A 345 -11.46 -35.63 22.78
CA SER A 345 -10.00 -35.44 22.89
C SER A 345 -9.49 -34.68 24.12
N ARG A 346 -10.32 -33.84 24.77
CA ARG A 346 -9.91 -32.89 25.82
C ARG A 346 -8.79 -31.93 25.41
N ALA A 347 -8.68 -31.65 24.12
CA ALA A 347 -7.65 -30.80 23.54
C ALA A 347 -8.24 -29.96 22.38
N ASN A 348 -7.38 -29.17 21.75
CA ASN A 348 -7.64 -28.55 20.46
C ASN A 348 -6.73 -29.22 19.41
N PRO A 349 -7.27 -29.92 18.40
CA PRO A 349 -8.69 -30.02 18.01
C PRO A 349 -9.62 -30.71 19.02
N VAL A 350 -10.84 -30.18 19.15
CA VAL A 350 -11.97 -30.80 19.86
C VAL A 350 -12.51 -31.92 18.97
N ASP A 351 -12.05 -33.15 19.21
CA ASP A 351 -12.47 -34.34 18.46
C ASP A 351 -13.70 -34.97 19.12
N LEU A 352 -14.82 -34.96 18.40
CA LEU A 352 -16.13 -35.46 18.81
C LEU A 352 -16.29 -36.97 18.59
N SER A 353 -15.29 -37.63 17.99
CA SER A 353 -15.31 -39.04 17.55
C SER A 353 -16.34 -39.36 16.44
N ASP A 354 -16.31 -40.60 15.94
CA ASP A 354 -17.19 -41.11 14.89
C ASP A 354 -18.68 -41.11 15.26
N ALA A 355 -18.99 -41.21 16.55
CA ALA A 355 -20.34 -41.18 17.11
C ALA A 355 -20.91 -39.75 17.29
N ALA A 356 -20.30 -38.72 16.69
CA ALA A 356 -20.75 -37.33 16.81
C ALA A 356 -22.18 -37.13 16.27
N THR A 357 -23.09 -36.67 17.13
CA THR A 357 -24.45 -36.26 16.76
C THR A 357 -24.50 -34.76 16.43
N PRO A 358 -25.57 -34.27 15.77
CA PRO A 358 -25.78 -32.83 15.57
C PRO A 358 -25.72 -32.01 16.88
N GLU A 359 -26.21 -32.58 17.99
CA GLU A 359 -26.20 -31.94 19.31
C GLU A 359 -24.77 -31.79 19.86
N HIS A 360 -23.91 -32.79 19.65
CA HIS A 360 -22.48 -32.69 20.03
C HIS A 360 -21.79 -31.56 19.25
N TYR A 361 -22.09 -31.41 17.96
CA TYR A 361 -21.59 -30.28 17.16
C TYR A 361 -22.07 -28.92 17.71
N ALA A 362 -23.37 -28.78 18.01
CA ALA A 362 -23.91 -27.54 18.58
C ALA A 362 -23.27 -27.19 19.93
N ALA A 363 -23.11 -28.17 20.83
CA ALA A 363 -22.49 -27.98 22.14
C ALA A 363 -21.04 -27.52 22.00
N ALA A 364 -20.24 -28.24 21.21
CA ALA A 364 -18.82 -27.94 21.02
C ALA A 364 -18.60 -26.56 20.38
N VAL A 365 -19.34 -26.24 19.31
CA VAL A 365 -19.23 -24.94 18.64
C VAL A 365 -19.68 -23.81 19.56
N THR A 366 -20.76 -23.99 20.33
CA THR A 366 -21.24 -22.97 21.28
C THR A 366 -20.20 -22.69 22.37
N ALA A 367 -19.60 -23.75 22.94
CA ALA A 367 -18.57 -23.60 23.96
C ALA A 367 -17.34 -22.85 23.42
N CYS A 368 -16.81 -23.26 22.27
CA CYS A 368 -15.68 -22.60 21.61
C CYS A 368 -15.98 -21.14 21.24
N LEU A 369 -17.17 -20.83 20.72
CA LEU A 369 -17.53 -19.46 20.36
C LEU A 369 -17.66 -18.54 21.58
N LYS A 370 -18.04 -19.06 22.77
CA LYS A 370 -18.13 -18.29 24.02
C LYS A 370 -16.78 -18.08 24.70
N ASP A 371 -15.80 -18.95 24.47
CA ASP A 371 -14.50 -18.89 25.14
C ASP A 371 -13.68 -17.65 24.74
N GLU A 372 -13.32 -16.78 25.69
CA GLU A 372 -12.50 -15.58 25.43
C GLU A 372 -11.09 -15.89 24.89
N GLN A 373 -10.61 -17.12 25.04
CA GLN A 373 -9.34 -17.58 24.48
C GLN A 373 -9.41 -18.00 23.00
N VAL A 374 -10.62 -18.03 22.43
CA VAL A 374 -10.87 -18.41 21.04
C VAL A 374 -11.27 -17.18 20.23
N ASP A 375 -10.56 -16.90 19.14
CA ASP A 375 -10.84 -15.78 18.24
C ASP A 375 -11.63 -16.18 17.00
N GLY A 376 -11.62 -17.47 16.63
CA GLY A 376 -12.43 -18.05 15.56
C GLY A 376 -12.53 -19.58 15.68
N VAL A 377 -13.49 -20.17 14.97
CA VAL A 377 -13.75 -21.62 15.00
C VAL A 377 -13.75 -22.20 13.60
N LEU A 378 -13.04 -23.30 13.40
CA LEU A 378 -13.12 -24.16 12.21
C LEU A 378 -13.83 -25.46 12.58
N VAL A 379 -14.90 -25.79 11.88
CA VAL A 379 -15.66 -27.03 12.08
C VAL A 379 -15.45 -27.96 10.90
N LEU A 380 -14.97 -29.17 11.18
CA LEU A 380 -14.70 -30.22 10.23
C LEU A 380 -15.75 -31.32 10.38
N LEU A 381 -16.22 -31.86 9.24
CA LEU A 381 -17.06 -33.04 9.21
C LEU A 381 -16.61 -33.99 8.10
N THR A 382 -16.48 -35.26 8.44
CA THR A 382 -16.38 -36.36 7.47
C THR A 382 -17.64 -37.23 7.56
N PRO A 383 -18.32 -37.55 6.45
CA PRO A 383 -19.42 -38.49 6.45
C PRO A 383 -18.95 -39.89 6.84
N GLN A 384 -19.57 -40.44 7.88
CA GLN A 384 -19.36 -41.81 8.34
C GLN A 384 -20.71 -42.50 8.52
N ALA A 385 -20.71 -43.78 8.89
CA ALA A 385 -21.91 -44.63 8.86
C ALA A 385 -23.11 -44.06 9.64
N THR A 386 -22.86 -43.34 10.74
CA THR A 386 -23.89 -42.77 11.63
C THR A 386 -23.96 -41.24 11.58
N THR A 387 -23.10 -40.59 10.79
CA THR A 387 -23.07 -39.12 10.68
C THR A 387 -24.33 -38.62 9.98
N GLN A 388 -24.86 -37.49 10.42
CA GLN A 388 -26.00 -36.80 9.77
C GLN A 388 -25.53 -35.43 9.26
N PRO A 389 -24.86 -35.33 8.09
CA PRO A 389 -24.14 -34.12 7.67
C PRO A 389 -25.01 -32.87 7.56
N THR A 390 -26.23 -33.00 7.03
CA THR A 390 -27.19 -31.89 6.88
C THR A 390 -27.65 -31.37 8.23
N GLN A 391 -28.00 -32.27 9.16
CA GLN A 391 -28.48 -31.89 10.49
C GLN A 391 -27.35 -31.28 11.33
N ALA A 392 -26.13 -31.83 11.23
CA ALA A 392 -24.96 -31.24 11.85
C ALA A 392 -24.70 -29.82 11.32
N ALA A 393 -24.85 -29.58 10.01
CA ALA A 393 -24.74 -28.24 9.45
C ALA A 393 -25.80 -27.28 10.03
N ALA A 394 -27.06 -27.71 10.13
CA ALA A 394 -28.14 -26.92 10.74
C ALA A 394 -27.85 -26.58 12.22
N ALA A 395 -27.34 -27.55 12.98
CA ALA A 395 -26.98 -27.38 14.39
C ALA A 395 -25.82 -26.37 14.56
N VAL A 396 -24.81 -26.44 13.69
CA VAL A 396 -23.69 -25.49 13.65
C VAL A 396 -24.15 -24.08 13.29
N ILE A 397 -25.05 -23.95 12.30
CA ILE A 397 -25.65 -22.65 11.92
C ILE A 397 -26.40 -22.04 13.12
N GLN A 398 -27.20 -22.83 13.81
CA GLN A 398 -27.97 -22.37 14.98
C GLN A 398 -27.05 -21.92 16.11
N ALA A 399 -25.98 -22.68 16.40
CA ALA A 399 -24.98 -22.31 17.41
C ALA A 399 -24.25 -20.99 17.10
N ALA A 400 -24.12 -20.66 15.81
CA ALA A 400 -23.41 -19.47 15.33
C ALA A 400 -24.29 -18.21 15.27
N ALA A 401 -25.61 -18.30 15.44
CA ALA A 401 -26.55 -17.23 15.09
C ALA A 401 -26.29 -15.87 15.79
N HIS A 402 -25.66 -15.87 16.97
CA HIS A 402 -25.43 -14.68 17.79
C HIS A 402 -23.94 -14.38 18.05
N THR A 403 -23.01 -15.04 17.35
CA THR A 403 -21.58 -14.79 17.55
C THR A 403 -21.05 -13.63 16.71
N SER A 404 -20.09 -12.90 17.25
CA SER A 404 -19.27 -11.97 16.48
C SER A 404 -18.01 -12.60 15.91
N LYS A 405 -17.61 -13.78 16.38
CA LYS A 405 -16.37 -14.47 15.97
C LYS A 405 -16.57 -15.19 14.64
N PRO A 406 -15.57 -15.22 13.74
CA PRO A 406 -15.66 -15.98 12.50
C PRO A 406 -15.80 -17.48 12.78
N LEU A 407 -16.74 -18.10 12.05
CA LEU A 407 -16.95 -19.53 11.98
C LEU A 407 -16.72 -19.99 10.54
N LEU A 408 -15.86 -20.98 10.36
CA LEU A 408 -15.55 -21.61 9.08
C LEU A 408 -16.02 -23.06 9.14
N ALA A 409 -16.66 -23.53 8.07
CA ALA A 409 -17.08 -24.92 7.95
C ALA A 409 -16.25 -25.65 6.88
N CYS A 410 -15.93 -26.91 7.11
CA CYS A 410 -15.32 -27.78 6.12
C CYS A 410 -15.94 -29.16 6.19
N TRP A 411 -16.93 -29.39 5.33
CA TRP A 411 -17.57 -30.70 5.20
C TRP A 411 -16.82 -31.44 4.10
N LEU A 412 -16.01 -32.43 4.45
CA LEU A 412 -15.20 -33.19 3.49
C LEU A 412 -16.06 -34.18 2.72
N GLY A 413 -15.81 -34.31 1.42
CA GLY A 413 -16.58 -35.18 0.51
C GLY A 413 -17.31 -34.42 -0.59
N ALA A 414 -18.33 -35.05 -1.19
CA ALA A 414 -19.13 -34.44 -2.27
C ALA A 414 -20.64 -34.70 -2.06
N ALA A 415 -21.14 -35.85 -2.51
CA ALA A 415 -22.59 -36.11 -2.56
C ALA A 415 -23.31 -36.01 -1.20
N GLN A 416 -22.78 -36.64 -0.16
CA GLN A 416 -23.45 -36.71 1.16
C GLN A 416 -23.41 -35.40 1.95
N VAL A 417 -22.57 -34.45 1.55
CA VAL A 417 -22.38 -33.18 2.26
C VAL A 417 -22.93 -31.98 1.50
N GLN A 418 -23.40 -32.18 0.27
CA GLN A 418 -23.79 -31.11 -0.63
C GLN A 418 -24.90 -30.22 -0.03
N GLU A 419 -25.94 -30.84 0.52
CA GLU A 419 -27.04 -30.12 1.17
C GLU A 419 -26.57 -29.30 2.37
N GLY A 420 -25.66 -29.85 3.19
CA GLY A 420 -25.03 -29.11 4.29
C GLY A 420 -24.25 -27.89 3.82
N ARG A 421 -23.50 -28.00 2.72
CA ARG A 421 -22.77 -26.88 2.10
C ARG A 421 -23.72 -25.81 1.55
N GLU A 422 -24.83 -26.21 0.94
CA GLU A 422 -25.87 -25.30 0.47
C GLU A 422 -26.54 -24.53 1.63
N LEU A 423 -26.78 -25.21 2.77
CA LEU A 423 -27.25 -24.55 3.99
C LEU A 423 -26.27 -23.50 4.50
N PHE A 424 -24.96 -23.79 4.52
CA PHE A 424 -23.95 -22.80 4.89
C PHE A 424 -23.93 -21.61 3.94
N ALA A 425 -23.98 -21.84 2.62
CA ALA A 425 -24.03 -20.77 1.62
C ALA A 425 -25.27 -19.88 1.80
N HIS A 426 -26.44 -20.48 2.05
CA HIS A 426 -27.68 -19.73 2.30
C HIS A 426 -27.58 -18.84 3.55
N HIS A 427 -26.92 -19.31 4.60
CA HIS A 427 -26.71 -18.57 5.85
C HIS A 427 -25.43 -17.71 5.86
N LYS A 428 -24.72 -17.62 4.72
CA LYS A 428 -23.48 -16.85 4.56
C LYS A 428 -22.37 -17.27 5.53
N ILE A 429 -22.26 -18.58 5.79
CA ILE A 429 -21.14 -19.18 6.53
C ILE A 429 -20.11 -19.69 5.50
N PRO A 430 -18.84 -19.27 5.57
CA PRO A 430 -17.79 -19.74 4.67
C PRO A 430 -17.61 -21.25 4.80
N SER A 431 -17.80 -21.96 3.69
CA SER A 431 -17.75 -23.42 3.64
C SER A 431 -16.70 -23.88 2.63
N PHE A 432 -15.77 -24.71 3.08
CA PHE A 432 -14.64 -25.20 2.28
C PHE A 432 -14.75 -26.70 2.05
N THR A 433 -14.08 -27.19 1.01
CA THR A 433 -14.07 -28.61 0.65
C THR A 433 -12.92 -29.39 1.27
N ASN A 434 -11.90 -28.68 1.77
CA ASN A 434 -10.73 -29.21 2.43
C ASN A 434 -10.26 -28.29 3.57
N PRO A 435 -9.56 -28.81 4.60
CA PRO A 435 -9.03 -27.99 5.70
C PRO A 435 -8.05 -26.92 5.24
N GLU A 436 -7.23 -27.22 4.23
CA GLU A 436 -6.18 -26.35 3.70
C GLU A 436 -6.71 -24.98 3.28
N SER A 437 -7.73 -24.94 2.43
CA SER A 437 -8.36 -23.70 1.96
C SER A 437 -9.02 -22.93 3.12
N ALA A 438 -9.56 -23.63 4.11
CA ALA A 438 -10.18 -23.00 5.28
C ALA A 438 -9.14 -22.30 6.16
N LEU A 439 -8.00 -22.97 6.42
CA LEU A 439 -6.89 -22.40 7.17
C LEU A 439 -6.22 -21.26 6.38
N GLU A 440 -6.07 -21.38 5.07
CA GLU A 440 -5.56 -20.31 4.21
C GLU A 440 -6.47 -19.07 4.27
N ALA A 441 -7.79 -19.27 4.22
CA ALA A 441 -8.75 -18.18 4.38
C ALA A 441 -8.57 -17.50 5.76
N PHE A 442 -8.48 -18.27 6.84
CA PHE A 442 -8.24 -17.73 8.18
C PHE A 442 -6.91 -16.98 8.27
N ALA A 443 -5.85 -17.50 7.65
CA ALA A 443 -4.53 -16.85 7.59
C ALA A 443 -4.61 -15.47 6.92
N PHE A 444 -5.47 -15.29 5.92
CA PHE A 444 -5.67 -13.97 5.30
C PHE A 444 -6.24 -12.93 6.25
N LEU A 445 -7.13 -13.31 7.17
CA LEU A 445 -7.62 -12.36 8.17
C LEU A 445 -6.52 -11.98 9.18
N ALA A 446 -5.68 -12.95 9.58
CA ALA A 446 -4.54 -12.69 10.45
C ALA A 446 -3.51 -11.78 9.77
N ALA A 447 -3.13 -12.11 8.53
CA ALA A 447 -2.22 -11.30 7.72
C ALA A 447 -2.77 -9.90 7.45
N PHE A 448 -4.08 -9.74 7.23
CA PHE A 448 -4.70 -8.43 7.09
C PHE A 448 -4.47 -7.59 8.33
N HIS A 449 -4.69 -8.15 9.53
CA HIS A 449 -4.48 -7.44 10.78
C HIS A 449 -3.02 -7.01 10.98
N ASP A 450 -2.06 -7.86 10.65
CA ASP A 450 -0.63 -7.49 10.77
C ASP A 450 -0.22 -6.46 9.71
N ASN A 451 -0.71 -6.59 8.47
CA ASN A 451 -0.47 -5.58 7.42
C ASN A 451 -1.13 -4.24 7.77
N GLN A 452 -2.25 -4.22 8.51
CA GLN A 452 -2.81 -2.97 9.06
C GLN A 452 -1.82 -2.28 9.98
N LYS A 453 -1.14 -3.00 10.89
CA LYS A 453 -0.12 -2.40 11.76
C LYS A 453 0.98 -1.73 10.95
N LEU A 454 1.42 -2.39 9.86
CA LEU A 454 2.41 -1.83 8.94
C LEU A 454 1.88 -0.60 8.20
N LEU A 455 0.64 -0.61 7.71
CA LEU A 455 0.00 0.52 7.03
C LEU A 455 -0.08 1.78 7.92
N LEU A 456 -0.34 1.56 9.22
CA LEU A 456 -0.46 2.60 10.23
C LEU A 456 0.87 3.25 10.60
N GLN A 457 2.00 2.61 10.32
CA GLN A 457 3.32 3.20 10.59
C GLN A 457 3.57 4.42 9.71
N ALA A 458 3.57 5.60 10.31
CA ALA A 458 4.16 6.80 9.73
C ALA A 458 5.53 7.04 10.38
N PRO A 459 6.61 7.03 9.61
CA PRO A 459 7.91 7.41 10.14
C PRO A 459 7.87 8.86 10.61
N GLY A 460 8.00 9.07 11.92
CA GLY A 460 8.32 10.37 12.49
C GLY A 460 9.75 10.79 12.13
N PRO A 461 10.15 12.03 12.46
CA PRO A 461 11.56 12.39 12.42
C PRO A 461 12.40 11.40 13.23
N LEU A 462 13.63 11.12 12.79
CA LEU A 462 14.68 10.56 13.66
C LEU A 462 15.12 11.61 14.70
N ALA A 463 14.17 12.17 15.44
CA ALA A 463 14.35 13.35 16.29
C ALA A 463 15.40 13.13 17.39
N SER A 464 15.70 11.88 17.74
CA SER A 464 16.75 11.48 18.67
C SER A 464 18.15 11.41 18.07
N GLN A 465 18.30 11.54 16.74
CA GLN A 465 19.58 11.39 16.06
C GLN A 465 20.06 12.69 15.41
N THR A 466 21.39 12.83 15.28
CA THR A 466 22.02 13.97 14.60
C THR A 466 21.54 14.06 13.15
N PRO A 467 21.12 15.24 12.64
CA PRO A 467 20.68 15.37 11.26
C PRO A 467 21.78 14.95 10.26
N PRO A 468 21.43 14.34 9.11
CA PRO A 468 22.39 14.05 8.06
C PRO A 468 22.81 15.34 7.32
N ASP A 469 24.02 15.35 6.77
CA ASP A 469 24.50 16.42 5.88
C ASP A 469 24.02 16.18 4.44
N ILE A 470 22.75 16.52 4.19
CA ILE A 470 22.11 16.34 2.88
C ILE A 470 22.79 17.20 1.81
N VAL A 471 23.21 18.41 2.17
CA VAL A 471 23.83 19.36 1.22
C VAL A 471 25.19 18.83 0.76
N GLY A 472 26.04 18.40 1.70
CA GLY A 472 27.33 17.80 1.37
C GLY A 472 27.18 16.52 0.54
N ALA A 473 26.20 15.67 0.88
CA ALA A 473 25.93 14.45 0.13
C ALA A 473 25.48 14.73 -1.32
N ARG A 474 24.63 15.73 -1.55
CA ARG A 474 24.21 16.14 -2.91
C ARG A 474 25.37 16.64 -3.74
N LEU A 475 26.24 17.47 -3.17
CA LEU A 475 27.43 17.98 -3.88
C LEU A 475 28.35 16.86 -4.35
N ILE A 476 28.50 15.78 -3.57
CA ILE A 476 29.27 14.60 -3.96
C ILE A 476 28.64 13.93 -5.20
N VAL A 477 27.33 13.71 -5.17
CA VAL A 477 26.61 13.04 -6.26
C VAL A 477 26.58 13.90 -7.53
N GLU A 478 26.31 15.20 -7.39
CA GLU A 478 26.34 16.18 -8.49
C GLU A 478 27.72 16.27 -9.13
N GLY A 479 28.79 16.26 -8.33
CA GLY A 479 30.18 16.22 -8.81
C GLY A 479 30.42 15.01 -9.72
N ALA A 480 30.07 13.81 -9.26
CA ALA A 480 30.22 12.58 -10.05
C ALA A 480 29.39 12.61 -11.35
N LEU A 481 28.14 13.07 -11.30
CA LEU A 481 27.28 13.18 -12.47
C LEU A 481 27.78 14.24 -13.47
N SER A 482 28.35 15.35 -13.00
CA SER A 482 28.94 16.39 -13.85
C SER A 482 30.14 15.89 -14.66
N GLU A 483 30.88 14.92 -14.10
CA GLU A 483 31.97 14.20 -14.75
C GLU A 483 31.49 13.04 -15.64
N ARG A 484 30.17 12.87 -15.79
CA ARG A 484 29.51 11.77 -16.53
C ARG A 484 29.84 10.39 -15.97
N ARG A 485 30.15 10.30 -14.67
CA ARG A 485 30.31 9.02 -13.97
C ARG A 485 28.95 8.55 -13.45
N SER A 486 28.73 7.24 -13.55
CA SER A 486 27.55 6.57 -12.97
C SER A 486 27.88 5.82 -11.67
N GLN A 487 29.13 5.90 -11.19
CA GLN A 487 29.59 5.23 -9.99
C GLN A 487 30.46 6.17 -9.16
N LEU A 488 30.22 6.18 -7.85
CA LEU A 488 31.06 6.91 -6.90
C LEU A 488 32.36 6.15 -6.64
N SER A 489 33.45 6.89 -6.44
CA SER A 489 34.71 6.35 -5.95
C SER A 489 34.59 5.85 -4.50
N ASP A 490 35.57 5.11 -4.00
CA ASP A 490 35.61 4.64 -2.60
C ASP A 490 35.62 5.83 -1.62
N LEU A 491 36.36 6.90 -1.94
CA LEU A 491 36.41 8.11 -1.13
C LEU A 491 35.06 8.83 -1.08
N GLU A 492 34.41 9.02 -2.23
CA GLU A 492 33.08 9.64 -2.34
C GLU A 492 32.01 8.78 -1.63
N THR A 493 32.07 7.46 -1.79
CA THR A 493 31.17 6.51 -1.12
C THR A 493 31.28 6.61 0.39
N ARG A 494 32.51 6.63 0.93
CA ARG A 494 32.75 6.80 2.37
C ARG A 494 32.28 8.15 2.88
N ALA A 495 32.53 9.23 2.13
CA ALA A 495 32.10 10.56 2.49
C ALA A 495 30.56 10.66 2.52
N LEU A 496 29.87 10.08 1.54
CA LEU A 496 28.42 10.04 1.48
C LEU A 496 27.82 9.23 2.63
N LEU A 497 28.33 8.01 2.90
CA LEU A 497 27.85 7.20 4.03
C LEU A 497 28.08 7.88 5.38
N ARG A 498 29.22 8.58 5.55
CA ARG A 498 29.49 9.40 6.75
C ARG A 498 28.52 10.58 6.88
N ALA A 499 28.13 11.22 5.78
CA ALA A 499 27.14 12.31 5.80
C ALA A 499 25.78 11.86 6.36
N PHE A 500 25.45 10.57 6.23
CA PHE A 500 24.26 9.93 6.81
C PHE A 500 24.55 9.17 8.11
N HIS A 501 25.73 9.35 8.73
CA HIS A 501 26.11 8.70 9.98
C HIS A 501 26.13 7.15 9.93
N ILE A 502 26.38 6.57 8.76
CA ILE A 502 26.55 5.12 8.61
C ILE A 502 28.01 4.74 8.94
N PRO A 503 28.28 3.93 9.99
CA PRO A 503 29.64 3.61 10.40
C PRO A 503 30.39 2.78 9.36
N MET A 504 31.62 3.19 9.02
CA MET A 504 32.51 2.46 8.12
C MET A 504 33.87 2.20 8.76
N ALA A 505 34.52 1.10 8.37
CA ALA A 505 35.88 0.79 8.80
C ALA A 505 36.85 1.93 8.43
N PRO A 506 37.70 2.40 9.37
CA PRO A 506 38.73 3.39 9.06
C PRO A 506 39.66 2.90 7.96
N ALA A 507 39.85 3.74 6.95
CA ALA A 507 40.67 3.44 5.78
C ALA A 507 41.45 4.65 5.30
N LEU A 508 42.60 4.39 4.67
CA LEU A 508 43.46 5.40 4.06
C LEU A 508 43.85 4.94 2.65
N THR A 509 43.73 5.84 1.68
CA THR A 509 44.25 5.63 0.33
C THR A 509 45.73 5.95 0.31
N VAL A 510 46.51 5.05 -0.27
CA VAL A 510 47.97 5.16 -0.39
C VAL A 510 48.41 4.84 -1.81
N HIS A 511 49.52 5.43 -2.24
CA HIS A 511 50.07 5.27 -3.59
C HIS A 511 51.45 4.61 -3.59
N THR A 512 52.07 4.45 -2.42
CA THR A 512 53.38 3.80 -2.28
C THR A 512 53.40 2.75 -1.17
N PRO A 513 54.30 1.74 -1.24
CA PRO A 513 54.49 0.78 -0.14
C PRO A 513 54.91 1.45 1.19
N ASN A 514 55.56 2.62 1.13
CA ASN A 514 55.95 3.40 2.32
C ASN A 514 54.73 4.01 3.00
N GLU A 515 53.85 4.65 2.21
CA GLU A 515 52.59 5.18 2.70
C GLU A 515 51.69 4.06 3.25
N ALA A 516 51.66 2.91 2.57
CA ALA A 516 50.92 1.74 3.05
C ALA A 516 51.36 1.29 4.45
N LEU A 517 52.68 1.30 4.71
CA LEU A 517 53.23 0.98 6.02
C LEU A 517 52.82 2.03 7.07
N ALA A 518 52.99 3.32 6.76
CA ALA A 518 52.62 4.39 7.69
C ALA A 518 51.12 4.39 8.01
N ALA A 519 50.28 4.17 7.01
CA ALA A 519 48.83 3.99 7.18
C ALA A 519 48.51 2.76 8.04
N ALA A 520 49.18 1.63 7.82
CA ALA A 520 48.96 0.42 8.60
C ALA A 520 49.38 0.58 10.07
N GLU A 521 50.47 1.30 10.35
CA GLU A 521 50.89 1.64 11.72
C GLU A 521 49.89 2.57 12.41
N TYR A 522 49.37 3.56 11.69
CA TYR A 522 48.36 4.49 12.20
C TYR A 522 47.01 3.80 12.51
N LEU A 523 46.52 2.97 11.59
CA LEU A 523 45.27 2.23 11.75
C LEU A 523 45.41 1.05 12.75
N GLY A 524 46.64 0.55 12.90
CA GLY A 524 47.01 -0.59 13.73
C GLY A 524 46.71 -1.94 13.07
N PHE A 525 47.46 -2.97 13.45
CA PHE A 525 47.36 -4.31 12.85
C PHE A 525 46.23 -5.19 13.44
N PRO A 526 45.76 -6.20 12.68
CA PRO A 526 46.03 -6.39 11.25
C PRO A 526 45.27 -5.40 10.36
N VAL A 527 45.74 -5.25 9.13
CA VAL A 527 45.07 -4.46 8.09
C VAL A 527 44.78 -5.30 6.85
N ALA A 528 43.83 -4.83 6.05
CA ALA A 528 43.57 -5.32 4.71
C ALA A 528 44.10 -4.31 3.68
N LEU A 529 44.66 -4.81 2.59
CA LEU A 529 45.06 -4.02 1.43
C LEU A 529 44.11 -4.35 0.28
N LYS A 530 43.40 -3.34 -0.25
CA LYS A 530 42.44 -3.49 -1.35
C LYS A 530 42.87 -2.61 -2.52
N ILE A 531 42.89 -3.15 -3.75
CA ILE A 531 43.18 -2.34 -4.94
C ILE A 531 42.09 -1.28 -5.13
N LEU A 532 42.53 -0.04 -5.40
CA LEU A 532 41.67 1.05 -5.83
C LEU A 532 41.80 1.21 -7.35
N ALA A 533 40.78 0.76 -8.07
CA ALA A 533 40.66 0.92 -9.51
C ALA A 533 39.17 1.06 -9.88
N PRO A 534 38.72 2.18 -10.48
CA PRO A 534 37.30 2.44 -10.76
C PRO A 534 36.65 1.39 -11.66
N GLU A 535 37.39 0.83 -12.61
CA GLU A 535 36.93 -0.19 -13.54
C GLU A 535 36.77 -1.59 -12.92
N LEU A 536 37.25 -1.79 -11.68
CA LEU A 536 37.27 -3.09 -11.00
C LEU A 536 36.09 -3.23 -10.02
N VAL A 537 35.00 -3.84 -10.47
CA VAL A 537 33.77 -4.02 -9.69
C VAL A 537 33.93 -5.08 -8.58
N HIS A 538 34.45 -6.27 -8.91
CA HIS A 538 34.72 -7.34 -7.94
C HIS A 538 36.22 -7.47 -7.70
N LYS A 539 36.70 -6.88 -6.61
CA LYS A 539 38.13 -6.84 -6.27
C LYS A 539 38.71 -8.24 -6.06
N SER A 540 37.93 -9.13 -5.43
CA SER A 540 38.35 -10.51 -5.13
C SER A 540 38.56 -11.37 -6.38
N ASP A 541 37.84 -11.14 -7.48
CA ASP A 541 37.93 -11.93 -8.71
C ASP A 541 39.32 -11.84 -9.36
N VAL A 542 40.04 -10.75 -9.10
CA VAL A 542 41.39 -10.50 -9.61
C VAL A 542 42.47 -10.62 -8.54
N ASP A 543 42.17 -11.22 -7.38
CA ASP A 543 43.03 -11.21 -6.19
C ASP A 543 43.40 -9.78 -5.73
N GLY A 544 42.53 -8.80 -6.00
CA GLY A 544 42.68 -7.40 -5.64
C GLY A 544 42.42 -7.09 -4.16
N VAL A 545 42.46 -8.10 -3.30
CA VAL A 545 42.33 -7.98 -1.84
C VAL A 545 43.37 -8.88 -1.15
N LYS A 546 44.19 -8.30 -0.27
CA LYS A 546 45.05 -9.03 0.67
C LYS A 546 44.56 -8.79 2.09
N LEU A 547 44.08 -9.86 2.73
CA LEU A 547 43.63 -9.88 4.12
C LEU A 547 44.76 -10.34 5.04
N ASN A 548 44.59 -10.11 6.33
CA ASN A 548 45.45 -10.55 7.43
C ASN A 548 46.91 -10.08 7.31
N VAL A 549 47.13 -8.81 6.96
CA VAL A 549 48.47 -8.21 7.04
C VAL A 549 48.76 -7.88 8.49
N GLU A 550 49.45 -8.78 9.19
CA GLU A 550 49.55 -8.78 10.67
C GLU A 550 50.65 -7.89 11.25
N GLY A 551 51.58 -7.37 10.45
CA GLY A 551 52.67 -6.57 10.99
C GLY A 551 53.45 -5.77 9.95
N ALA A 552 54.22 -4.79 10.43
CA ALA A 552 54.99 -3.84 9.61
C ALA A 552 55.86 -4.52 8.53
N GLY A 553 56.50 -5.65 8.87
CA GLY A 553 57.37 -6.40 7.95
C GLY A 553 56.63 -7.03 6.76
N THR A 554 55.33 -7.29 6.87
CA THR A 554 54.53 -7.97 5.82
C THR A 554 53.74 -7.00 4.94
N VAL A 555 53.63 -5.71 5.30
CA VAL A 555 52.88 -4.70 4.52
C VAL A 555 53.45 -4.48 3.13
N ARG A 556 54.77 -4.22 3.04
CA ARG A 556 55.41 -3.92 1.75
C ARG A 556 55.37 -5.11 0.78
N PRO A 557 55.70 -6.36 1.21
CA PRO A 557 55.49 -7.53 0.36
C PRO A 557 54.04 -7.66 -0.10
N ALA A 558 53.08 -7.57 0.83
CA ALA A 558 51.66 -7.72 0.50
C ALA A 558 51.18 -6.65 -0.50
N TYR A 559 51.65 -5.41 -0.39
CA TYR A 559 51.34 -4.33 -1.34
C TYR A 559 51.87 -4.63 -2.75
N ASN A 560 53.12 -5.07 -2.85
CA ASN A 560 53.74 -5.38 -4.14
C ASN A 560 53.10 -6.61 -4.80
N ASP A 561 52.84 -7.66 -4.01
CA ASP A 561 52.18 -8.89 -4.46
C ASP A 561 50.77 -8.59 -4.98
N LEU A 562 50.02 -7.75 -4.27
CA LEU A 562 48.69 -7.29 -4.66
C LEU A 562 48.71 -6.60 -6.04
N LEU A 563 49.61 -5.63 -6.24
CA LEU A 563 49.74 -4.93 -7.53
C LEU A 563 50.17 -5.88 -8.65
N ALA A 564 51.11 -6.80 -8.37
CA ALA A 564 51.57 -7.76 -9.35
C ALA A 564 50.45 -8.72 -9.78
N ALA A 565 49.67 -9.24 -8.83
CA ALA A 565 48.55 -10.14 -9.09
C ALA A 565 47.48 -9.49 -9.99
N VAL A 566 47.07 -8.26 -9.67
CA VAL A 566 46.05 -7.55 -10.46
C VAL A 566 46.56 -7.21 -11.86
N ARG A 567 47.80 -6.73 -12.00
CA ARG A 567 48.40 -6.45 -13.32
C ARG A 567 48.54 -7.69 -14.18
N ALA A 568 48.81 -8.85 -13.58
CA ALA A 568 48.89 -10.12 -14.30
C ALA A 568 47.52 -10.58 -14.83
N ARG A 569 46.46 -10.42 -14.04
CA ARG A 569 45.09 -10.85 -14.41
C ARG A 569 44.37 -9.85 -15.32
N ARG A 570 44.65 -8.55 -15.18
CA ARG A 570 44.05 -7.47 -15.97
C ARG A 570 45.13 -6.51 -16.50
N PRO A 571 45.89 -6.93 -17.54
CA PRO A 571 46.88 -6.06 -18.16
C PRO A 571 46.21 -4.80 -18.74
N GLY A 572 46.68 -3.62 -18.36
CA GLY A 572 46.14 -2.34 -18.82
C GLY A 572 45.11 -1.68 -17.89
N LEU A 573 44.69 -2.34 -16.80
CA LEU A 573 43.85 -1.71 -15.77
C LEU A 573 44.59 -0.53 -15.13
N GLN A 574 43.96 0.64 -15.13
CA GLN A 574 44.47 1.81 -14.41
C GLN A 574 44.23 1.63 -12.90
N ILE A 575 45.31 1.57 -12.14
CA ILE A 575 45.28 1.45 -10.67
C ILE A 575 45.58 2.84 -10.10
N GLU A 576 44.59 3.41 -9.41
CA GLU A 576 44.72 4.74 -8.79
C GLU A 576 45.50 4.67 -7.47
N GLY A 577 45.44 3.53 -6.77
CA GLY A 577 46.17 3.30 -5.53
C GLY A 577 45.78 2.01 -4.83
N VAL A 578 46.04 1.97 -3.52
CA VAL A 578 45.62 0.88 -2.63
C VAL A 578 44.93 1.50 -1.42
N THR A 579 43.80 0.93 -1.00
CA THR A 579 43.15 1.27 0.25
C THR A 579 43.70 0.37 1.36
N VAL A 580 44.30 0.97 2.39
CA VAL A 580 44.66 0.30 3.64
C VAL A 580 43.51 0.45 4.62
N GLU A 581 42.95 -0.64 5.10
CA GLU A 581 41.77 -0.63 5.96
C GLU A 581 42.00 -1.47 7.22
N LYS A 582 41.54 -0.98 8.37
CA LYS A 582 41.57 -1.76 9.61
C LYS A 582 40.67 -3.00 9.47
N MET A 583 41.22 -4.19 9.68
CA MET A 583 40.39 -5.39 9.64
C MET A 583 39.53 -5.53 10.88
N TYR A 584 38.26 -5.87 10.63
CA TYR A 584 37.37 -6.38 11.65
C TYR A 584 37.82 -7.80 12.07
N ARG A 585 37.88 -8.06 13.39
CA ARG A 585 38.45 -9.30 13.95
C ARG A 585 37.58 -9.97 15.00
N ASP A 586 36.41 -9.44 15.32
CA ASP A 586 35.57 -10.07 16.33
C ASP A 586 34.98 -11.37 15.79
N PRO A 587 35.31 -12.55 16.36
CA PRO A 587 34.72 -13.81 15.93
C PRO A 587 33.21 -13.89 16.20
N LYS A 588 32.66 -12.94 16.97
CA LYS A 588 31.21 -12.83 17.23
C LYS A 588 30.46 -12.03 16.17
N GLY A 589 31.15 -11.46 15.20
CA GLY A 589 30.55 -10.66 14.13
C GLY A 589 29.66 -11.49 13.22
N ARG A 590 28.48 -10.97 12.91
CA ARG A 590 27.56 -11.51 11.89
C ARG A 590 27.71 -10.69 10.63
N GLU A 591 27.97 -11.35 9.52
CA GLU A 591 27.95 -10.73 8.20
C GLU A 591 26.50 -10.54 7.74
N LEU A 592 26.14 -9.29 7.46
CA LEU A 592 24.85 -8.87 6.94
C LEU A 592 25.03 -8.16 5.61
N LEU A 593 23.96 -8.12 4.83
CA LEU A 593 23.85 -7.33 3.62
C LEU A 593 22.74 -6.30 3.81
N VAL A 594 23.03 -5.04 3.51
CA VAL A 594 22.04 -3.98 3.42
C VAL A 594 22.26 -3.16 2.16
N GLY A 595 21.18 -2.71 1.53
CA GLY A 595 21.31 -1.95 0.29
C GLY A 595 20.04 -1.23 -0.12
N ILE A 596 20.18 -0.36 -1.12
CA ILE A 596 19.09 0.32 -1.81
C ILE A 596 19.14 -0.09 -3.28
N VAL A 597 17.97 -0.36 -3.85
CA VAL A 597 17.82 -0.60 -5.29
C VAL A 597 16.67 0.25 -5.80
N ASP A 598 16.86 0.94 -6.92
CA ASP A 598 15.80 1.65 -7.62
C ASP A 598 15.00 0.67 -8.49
N ASP A 599 13.83 0.26 -7.99
CA ASP A 599 12.88 -0.58 -8.72
C ASP A 599 12.15 0.25 -9.79
N PRO A 600 12.01 -0.24 -11.03
CA PRO A 600 11.41 0.52 -12.13
C PRO A 600 9.93 0.88 -11.92
N VAL A 601 9.23 0.18 -11.02
CA VAL A 601 7.82 0.41 -10.70
C VAL A 601 7.68 1.25 -9.44
N PHE A 602 8.28 0.81 -8.33
CA PHE A 602 8.08 1.41 -7.00
C PHE A 602 9.16 2.41 -6.57
N GLY A 603 10.20 2.61 -7.37
CA GLY A 603 11.33 3.47 -7.03
C GLY A 603 12.26 2.83 -6.00
N PRO A 604 12.87 3.59 -5.09
CA PRO A 604 13.86 3.04 -4.16
C PRO A 604 13.25 2.02 -3.20
N VAL A 605 13.93 0.90 -3.03
CA VAL A 605 13.62 -0.16 -2.06
C VAL A 605 14.84 -0.46 -1.21
N ILE A 606 14.63 -0.84 0.06
CA ILE A 606 15.69 -1.24 0.98
C ILE A 606 15.70 -2.75 1.11
N ALA A 607 16.88 -3.35 0.98
CA ALA A 607 17.10 -4.77 1.18
C ALA A 607 17.89 -5.03 2.47
N PHE A 608 17.56 -6.14 3.13
CA PHE A 608 18.26 -6.66 4.30
C PHE A 608 18.38 -8.19 4.18
N GLY A 609 19.52 -8.76 4.57
CA GLY A 609 19.71 -10.21 4.56
C GLY A 609 21.05 -10.66 5.15
N ALA A 610 21.32 -11.95 5.03
CA ALA A 610 22.63 -12.51 5.34
C ALA A 610 23.70 -11.89 4.42
N GLY A 611 24.87 -11.58 4.97
CA GLY A 611 26.00 -11.02 4.23
C GLY A 611 26.98 -12.10 3.72
N GLY A 612 28.00 -11.64 3.02
CA GLY A 612 29.07 -12.50 2.51
C GLY A 612 28.67 -13.25 1.23
N THR A 613 29.53 -14.18 0.81
CA THR A 613 29.38 -14.91 -0.47
C THR A 613 28.31 -16.01 -0.43
N THR A 614 27.83 -16.40 0.76
CA THR A 614 26.90 -17.53 0.93
C THR A 614 25.44 -17.14 0.66
N VAL A 615 25.12 -15.83 0.64
CA VAL A 615 23.74 -15.33 0.46
C VAL A 615 23.16 -15.62 -0.92
N GLU A 616 23.99 -15.70 -1.97
CA GLU A 616 23.56 -16.04 -3.34
C GLU A 616 22.84 -17.40 -3.39
N VAL A 617 23.27 -18.33 -2.52
CA VAL A 617 22.76 -19.70 -2.46
C VAL A 617 21.58 -19.81 -1.48
N LEU A 618 21.66 -19.18 -0.31
CA LEU A 618 20.64 -19.32 0.74
C LEU A 618 19.37 -18.51 0.49
N ARG A 619 19.44 -17.45 -0.33
CA ARG A 619 18.34 -16.51 -0.65
C ARG A 619 17.63 -15.97 0.60
N ASP A 620 18.35 -15.84 1.71
CA ASP A 620 17.81 -15.30 2.96
C ASP A 620 17.84 -13.78 2.96
N ARG A 621 16.76 -13.18 2.46
CA ARG A 621 16.63 -11.73 2.32
C ARG A 621 15.18 -11.29 2.49
N ALA A 622 15.03 -10.03 2.84
CA ALA A 622 13.76 -9.32 2.86
C ALA A 622 13.94 -7.93 2.23
N VAL A 623 12.84 -7.37 1.75
CA VAL A 623 12.80 -6.02 1.17
C VAL A 623 11.67 -5.21 1.77
N ALA A 624 11.88 -3.90 1.88
CA ALA A 624 10.89 -2.95 2.36
C ALA A 624 10.93 -1.66 1.56
N LEU A 625 9.79 -0.96 1.51
CA LEU A 625 9.69 0.34 0.87
C LEU A 625 9.99 1.43 1.90
N PRO A 626 10.94 2.35 1.62
CA PRO A 626 11.10 3.56 2.41
C PRO A 626 9.87 4.48 2.27
N PRO A 627 9.57 5.33 3.27
CA PRO A 627 10.36 5.52 4.49
C PRO A 627 10.13 4.41 5.55
N LEU A 628 11.19 4.10 6.30
CA LEU A 628 11.19 3.18 7.44
C LEU A 628 11.13 3.93 8.77
N ASN A 629 10.54 3.29 9.78
CA ASN A 629 10.68 3.62 11.20
C ASN A 629 11.21 2.38 11.93
N GLU A 630 11.42 2.48 13.25
CA GLU A 630 11.96 1.38 14.06
C GLU A 630 11.17 0.08 13.87
N HIS A 631 9.85 0.13 13.96
CA HIS A 631 8.98 -1.04 13.78
C HIS A 631 9.12 -1.68 12.38
N LEU A 632 9.21 -0.86 11.32
CA LEU A 632 9.37 -1.36 9.95
C LEU A 632 10.77 -1.94 9.72
N ALA A 633 11.80 -1.36 10.32
CA ALA A 633 13.16 -1.87 10.27
C ALA A 633 13.28 -3.21 11.02
N GLU A 634 12.68 -3.32 12.20
CA GLU A 634 12.59 -4.58 12.94
C GLU A 634 11.81 -5.64 12.14
N THR A 635 10.68 -5.27 11.55
CA THR A 635 9.89 -6.19 10.72
C THR A 635 10.70 -6.68 9.51
N LEU A 636 11.47 -5.79 8.87
CA LEU A 636 12.37 -6.14 7.78
C LEU A 636 13.43 -7.15 8.22
N ILE A 637 14.03 -6.95 9.41
CA ILE A 637 15.01 -7.88 9.99
C ILE A 637 14.35 -9.23 10.27
N GLN A 638 13.23 -9.25 10.99
CA GLN A 638 12.51 -10.46 11.41
C GLN A 638 11.93 -11.28 10.25
N ALA A 639 11.76 -10.67 9.08
CA ALA A 639 11.37 -11.37 7.86
C ALA A 639 12.48 -12.28 7.29
N THR A 640 13.71 -12.22 7.82
CA THR A 640 14.83 -13.09 7.44
C THR A 640 15.07 -14.21 8.44
N ARG A 641 15.64 -15.32 7.98
CA ARG A 641 16.10 -16.43 8.83
C ARG A 641 17.28 -16.01 9.69
N THR A 642 18.11 -15.11 9.20
CA THR A 642 19.28 -14.55 9.90
C THR A 642 18.90 -13.81 11.16
N ALA A 643 17.66 -13.30 11.28
CA ALA A 643 17.16 -12.72 12.53
C ALA A 643 17.40 -13.62 13.76
N LYS A 644 17.24 -14.95 13.59
CA LYS A 644 17.48 -15.93 14.68
C LYS A 644 18.94 -16.00 15.14
N LEU A 645 19.89 -15.56 14.30
CA LEU A 645 21.32 -15.50 14.61
C LEU A 645 21.76 -14.14 15.18
N LEU A 646 20.90 -13.13 15.09
CA LEU A 646 21.13 -11.81 15.68
C LEU A 646 20.88 -11.82 17.19
N ASP A 647 19.97 -12.65 17.66
CA ASP A 647 19.75 -12.88 19.09
C ASP A 647 20.86 -13.73 19.72
N ALA A 648 20.75 -13.95 21.03
CA ALA A 648 21.65 -14.84 21.76
C ALA A 648 21.55 -16.26 21.18
N PHE A 649 22.65 -16.77 20.65
CA PHE A 649 22.72 -18.11 20.08
C PHE A 649 24.00 -18.83 20.50
N ARG A 650 23.85 -19.89 21.31
CA ARG A 650 24.98 -20.64 21.89
C ARG A 650 25.96 -19.70 22.61
N ASN A 651 27.16 -19.55 22.07
CA ASN A 651 28.23 -18.72 22.64
C ASN A 651 28.26 -17.30 22.04
N LEU A 652 27.34 -16.97 21.13
CA LEU A 652 27.25 -15.65 20.51
C LEU A 652 26.28 -14.77 21.33
N PRO A 653 26.76 -13.64 21.89
CA PRO A 653 25.87 -12.67 22.53
C PRO A 653 24.96 -12.01 21.47
N PRO A 654 23.79 -11.47 21.83
CA PRO A 654 22.95 -10.74 20.88
C PRO A 654 23.72 -9.57 20.27
N VAL A 655 23.44 -9.25 19.01
CA VAL A 655 23.98 -8.04 18.37
C VAL A 655 23.36 -6.78 18.98
N ASP A 656 24.01 -5.65 18.78
CA ASP A 656 23.41 -4.34 19.03
C ASP A 656 22.31 -4.06 18.00
N HIS A 657 21.10 -4.53 18.32
CA HIS A 657 19.91 -4.35 17.50
C HIS A 657 19.57 -2.87 17.27
N ALA A 658 19.82 -2.00 18.26
CA ALA A 658 19.54 -0.58 18.13
C ALA A 658 20.46 0.08 17.10
N ALA A 659 21.75 -0.27 17.10
CA ALA A 659 22.70 0.21 16.09
C ALA A 659 22.34 -0.29 14.68
N LEU A 660 21.91 -1.54 14.55
CA LEU A 660 21.47 -2.11 13.27
C LEU A 660 20.23 -1.41 12.72
N VAL A 661 19.21 -1.22 13.56
CA VAL A 661 18.00 -0.44 13.22
C VAL A 661 18.40 0.98 12.82
N GLY A 662 19.32 1.61 13.56
CA GLY A 662 19.87 2.92 13.23
C GLY A 662 20.40 3.02 11.79
N VAL A 663 21.20 2.04 11.34
CA VAL A 663 21.71 2.01 9.96
C VAL A 663 20.59 1.90 8.93
N LEU A 664 19.58 1.04 9.16
CA LEU A 664 18.44 0.91 8.24
C LEU A 664 17.63 2.21 8.13
N LEU A 665 17.48 2.94 9.24
CA LEU A 665 16.81 4.24 9.25
C LEU A 665 17.62 5.29 8.46
N ARG A 666 18.95 5.29 8.57
CA ARG A 666 19.82 6.17 7.78
C ARG A 666 19.82 5.84 6.29
N LEU A 667 19.78 4.57 5.93
CA LEU A 667 19.56 4.15 4.54
C LEU A 667 18.21 4.62 4.01
N SER A 668 17.18 4.58 4.86
CA SER A 668 15.86 5.13 4.51
C SER A 668 15.87 6.64 4.29
N GLU A 669 16.55 7.42 5.13
CA GLU A 669 16.71 8.86 4.91
C GLU A 669 17.48 9.15 3.62
N LEU A 670 18.55 8.40 3.37
CA LEU A 670 19.39 8.50 2.17
C LEU A 670 18.58 8.23 0.89
N ALA A 671 17.75 7.17 0.88
CA ALA A 671 16.84 6.88 -0.24
C ALA A 671 15.78 7.99 -0.47
N CYS A 672 15.29 8.61 0.60
CA CYS A 672 14.30 9.68 0.50
C CYS A 672 14.89 10.98 -0.05
N GLU A 673 16.10 11.34 0.37
CA GLU A 673 16.68 12.67 0.10
C GLU A 673 17.56 12.75 -1.15
N LEU A 674 18.03 11.59 -1.66
CA LEU A 674 18.91 11.48 -2.83
C LEU A 674 18.28 10.63 -3.96
N PRO A 675 17.36 11.19 -4.78
CA PRO A 675 16.73 10.49 -5.91
C PRO A 675 17.70 10.04 -7.01
N GLU A 676 18.92 10.57 -7.01
CA GLU A 676 19.98 10.22 -7.95
C GLU A 676 20.60 8.85 -7.65
N ILE A 677 20.39 8.28 -6.46
CA ILE A 677 20.93 6.97 -6.09
C ILE A 677 20.09 5.89 -6.76
N LYS A 678 20.71 5.20 -7.71
CA LYS A 678 20.13 4.03 -8.38
C LYS A 678 20.41 2.76 -7.57
N GLU A 679 21.66 2.67 -7.11
CA GLU A 679 22.38 1.56 -6.49
C GLU A 679 23.00 1.89 -5.13
N LEU A 680 22.70 1.20 -4.04
CA LEU A 680 23.60 1.17 -2.88
C LEU A 680 23.73 -0.24 -2.34
N ASP A 681 24.97 -0.70 -2.16
CA ASP A 681 25.27 -2.07 -1.75
C ASP A 681 26.31 -2.01 -0.62
N ILE A 682 25.93 -2.41 0.60
CA ILE A 682 26.83 -2.57 1.74
C ILE A 682 26.93 -4.05 2.05
N ASN A 683 28.05 -4.66 1.67
CA ASN A 683 28.28 -6.08 1.85
C ASN A 683 29.78 -6.39 2.02
N PRO A 684 30.25 -6.83 3.20
CA PRO A 684 29.45 -7.08 4.40
C PRO A 684 29.25 -5.82 5.27
N LEU A 685 28.04 -5.69 5.82
CA LEU A 685 27.78 -4.95 7.05
C LEU A 685 28.01 -5.91 8.23
N MET A 686 28.98 -5.63 9.06
CA MET A 686 29.30 -6.47 10.21
C MET A 686 28.52 -6.01 11.45
N ALA A 687 27.92 -6.94 12.20
CA ALA A 687 27.17 -6.66 13.43
C ALA A 687 27.62 -7.54 14.61
N ASP A 688 27.90 -6.94 15.77
CA ASP A 688 28.24 -7.63 17.02
C ASP A 688 27.57 -6.98 18.25
N ASP A 689 27.97 -7.41 19.44
CA ASP A 689 27.47 -6.89 20.73
C ASP A 689 27.91 -5.45 21.04
N ARG A 690 28.73 -4.83 20.18
CA ARG A 690 29.27 -3.47 20.36
C ARG A 690 28.79 -2.48 19.30
N GLY A 691 28.17 -2.95 18.22
CA GLY A 691 27.60 -2.10 17.19
C GLY A 691 27.60 -2.72 15.80
N VAL A 692 27.56 -1.85 14.80
CA VAL A 692 27.58 -2.21 13.38
C VAL A 692 28.66 -1.45 12.62
N LEU A 693 29.28 -2.09 11.63
CA LEU A 693 30.37 -1.53 10.84
C LEU A 693 30.33 -2.02 9.40
N ALA A 694 30.20 -1.09 8.44
CA ALA A 694 30.31 -1.41 7.02
C ALA A 694 31.78 -1.61 6.62
N LEU A 695 32.08 -2.76 5.99
CA LEU A 695 33.44 -3.13 5.57
C LEU A 695 33.67 -2.93 4.07
N ASP A 696 32.62 -2.97 3.27
CA ASP A 696 32.67 -2.60 1.85
C ASP A 696 31.32 -1.99 1.47
N ALA A 697 31.38 -0.98 0.59
CA ALA A 697 30.19 -0.32 0.09
C ALA A 697 30.39 0.15 -1.35
N ARG A 698 29.31 0.15 -2.12
CA ARG A 698 29.27 0.64 -3.50
C ARG A 698 28.02 1.46 -3.74
N ILE A 699 28.17 2.59 -4.42
CA ILE A 699 27.06 3.46 -4.81
C ILE A 699 27.07 3.71 -6.32
N VAL A 700 25.93 3.46 -6.96
CA VAL A 700 25.67 3.76 -8.38
C VAL A 700 24.66 4.90 -8.44
N VAL A 701 25.00 5.92 -9.22
CA VAL A 701 24.20 7.15 -9.37
C VAL A 701 23.70 7.31 -10.80
N GLN A 702 22.59 8.01 -10.95
CA GLN A 702 21.96 8.35 -12.22
C GLN A 702 21.44 9.79 -12.20
N PRO A 703 21.29 10.44 -13.37
CA PRO A 703 20.63 11.74 -13.43
C PRO A 703 19.24 11.69 -12.83
N ARG A 704 18.86 12.73 -12.10
CA ARG A 704 17.54 12.85 -11.50
C ARG A 704 16.45 12.74 -12.58
N PRO A 705 15.43 11.87 -12.40
CA PRO A 705 14.31 11.80 -13.33
C PRO A 705 13.59 13.16 -13.43
N ALA A 706 13.37 13.65 -14.65
CA ALA A 706 12.78 14.98 -14.91
C ALA A 706 11.32 15.09 -14.41
N GLY A 707 10.90 16.31 -14.04
CA GLY A 707 9.49 16.67 -13.84
C GLY A 707 8.84 16.21 -12.54
N ARG A 708 9.64 15.83 -11.52
CA ARG A 708 9.11 15.33 -10.23
C ARG A 708 9.33 16.33 -9.09
N HIS A 709 8.27 16.60 -8.32
CA HIS A 709 8.33 17.24 -7.00
C HIS A 709 9.36 16.52 -6.09
N ARG A 710 9.80 17.14 -4.99
CA ARG A 710 10.92 16.68 -4.12
C ARG A 710 11.00 15.16 -3.90
N TYR A 711 9.86 14.51 -3.62
CA TYR A 711 9.81 13.08 -3.34
C TYR A 711 9.18 12.24 -4.45
N GLY A 712 8.99 12.75 -5.67
CA GLY A 712 8.23 12.06 -6.72
C GLY A 712 8.81 10.72 -7.18
N HIS A 713 10.05 10.38 -6.81
CA HIS A 713 10.66 9.07 -7.03
C HIS A 713 10.18 7.99 -6.07
N MET A 714 9.57 8.36 -4.94
CA MET A 714 9.10 7.41 -3.93
C MET A 714 7.74 6.80 -4.31
N ALA A 715 7.48 5.55 -3.94
CA ALA A 715 6.12 5.00 -3.99
C ALA A 715 5.24 5.48 -2.83
N ILE A 716 5.84 5.80 -1.67
CA ILE A 716 5.16 6.31 -0.48
C ILE A 716 5.75 7.67 -0.14
N HIS A 717 4.91 8.69 0.00
CA HIS A 717 5.36 10.02 0.34
C HIS A 717 5.95 10.05 1.77
N PRO A 718 7.19 10.53 1.98
CA PRO A 718 7.76 10.69 3.31
C PRO A 718 7.01 11.70 4.17
N TYR A 719 7.12 11.60 5.50
CA TYR A 719 6.63 12.64 6.39
C TYR A 719 7.34 13.96 6.07
N PRO A 720 6.62 15.05 5.74
CA PRO A 720 7.25 16.23 5.16
C PRO A 720 7.85 17.13 6.25
N LEU A 721 9.02 16.73 6.74
CA LEU A 721 9.77 17.36 7.84
C LEU A 721 10.05 18.85 7.64
N HIS A 722 10.19 19.28 6.39
CA HIS A 722 10.46 20.67 6.04
C HIS A 722 9.30 21.64 6.38
N TRP A 723 8.11 21.13 6.72
CA TRP A 723 6.99 21.94 7.24
C TRP A 723 6.92 21.98 8.77
N VAL A 724 7.90 21.40 9.47
CA VAL A 724 8.01 21.56 10.93
C VAL A 724 8.65 22.90 11.24
N GLU A 725 7.93 23.74 11.99
CA GLU A 725 8.34 25.08 12.37
C GLU A 725 8.23 25.23 13.89
N HIS A 726 9.24 25.83 14.50
CA HIS A 726 9.20 26.27 15.90
C HIS A 726 9.13 27.79 15.92
N LEU A 727 8.15 28.34 16.64
CA LEU A 727 7.96 29.78 16.75
C LEU A 727 7.36 30.15 18.09
N GLN A 728 7.49 31.42 18.45
CA GLN A 728 6.95 31.98 19.68
C GLN A 728 5.82 32.95 19.34
N LEU A 729 4.69 32.83 20.05
CA LEU A 729 3.57 33.76 19.93
C LEU A 729 3.91 35.11 20.58
N ASN A 730 3.11 36.13 20.29
CA ASN A 730 3.32 37.49 20.82
C ASN A 730 3.26 37.57 22.35
N ASP A 731 2.61 36.59 23.00
CA ASP A 731 2.51 36.47 24.45
C ASP A 731 3.69 35.69 25.08
N GLY A 732 4.65 35.25 24.27
CA GLY A 732 5.80 34.46 24.71
C GLY A 732 5.57 32.95 24.71
N THR A 733 4.39 32.47 24.33
CA THR A 733 4.11 31.02 24.28
C THR A 733 4.89 30.37 23.14
N ASP A 734 5.69 29.36 23.46
CA ASP A 734 6.35 28.52 22.46
C ASP A 734 5.33 27.57 21.81
N ILE A 735 5.32 27.57 20.49
CA ILE A 735 4.49 26.66 19.71
C ILE A 735 5.32 25.93 18.65
N GLN A 736 4.83 24.77 18.26
CA GLN A 736 5.32 24.02 17.12
C GLN A 736 4.19 23.86 16.10
N ILE A 737 4.44 24.23 14.86
CA ILE A 737 3.59 23.86 13.72
C ILE A 737 4.24 22.67 13.05
N ARG A 738 3.49 21.59 12.83
CA ARG A 738 4.00 20.40 12.16
C ARG A 738 2.89 19.66 11.41
N PRO A 739 3.21 18.90 10.36
CA PRO A 739 2.24 18.00 9.76
C PRO A 739 1.66 17.02 10.79
N ILE A 740 0.37 16.69 10.66
CA ILE A 740 -0.30 15.69 11.50
C ILE A 740 0.23 14.30 11.18
N ARG A 741 0.25 13.40 12.16
CA ARG A 741 0.68 12.00 12.05
C ARG A 741 -0.41 11.06 12.59
N PRO A 742 -0.42 9.76 12.22
CA PRO A 742 -1.34 8.76 12.78
C PRO A 742 -1.36 8.72 14.31
N GLU A 743 -0.22 8.95 14.96
CA GLU A 743 -0.07 8.94 16.42
C GLU A 743 -0.81 10.10 17.10
N ASP A 744 -1.14 11.16 16.34
CA ASP A 744 -1.89 12.31 16.83
C ASP A 744 -3.39 12.03 16.98
N ALA A 745 -3.86 10.79 16.78
CA ALA A 745 -5.28 10.42 16.86
C ALA A 745 -5.95 10.86 18.18
N GLU A 746 -5.32 10.61 19.32
CA GLU A 746 -5.89 11.05 20.61
C GLU A 746 -5.76 12.57 20.80
N LEU A 747 -4.70 13.19 20.28
CA LEU A 747 -4.50 14.64 20.32
C LEU A 747 -5.57 15.38 19.49
N GLU A 748 -5.87 14.89 18.28
CA GLU A 748 -6.91 15.40 17.38
C GLU A 748 -8.32 15.17 17.95
N ARG A 749 -8.57 13.99 18.54
CA ARG A 749 -9.85 13.69 19.21
C ARG A 749 -10.07 14.61 20.41
N ALA A 750 -9.05 14.78 21.26
CA ALA A 750 -9.10 15.68 22.40
C ALA A 750 -9.33 17.14 21.96
N PHE A 751 -8.63 17.57 20.92
CA PHE A 751 -8.81 18.90 20.31
C PHE A 751 -10.25 19.12 19.86
N VAL A 752 -10.82 18.21 19.06
CA VAL A 752 -12.20 18.36 18.57
C VAL A 752 -13.23 18.33 19.70
N ARG A 753 -13.03 17.51 20.73
CA ARG A 753 -13.89 17.50 21.94
C ARG A 753 -13.82 18.81 22.73
N GLY A 754 -12.66 19.45 22.74
CA GLY A 754 -12.43 20.73 23.44
C GLY A 754 -13.02 21.95 22.73
N LEU A 755 -13.43 21.83 21.46
CA LEU A 755 -14.04 22.92 20.71
C LEU A 755 -15.47 23.23 21.18
N SER A 756 -15.84 24.51 21.15
CA SER A 756 -17.21 24.95 21.36
C SER A 756 -18.19 24.31 20.34
N PRO A 757 -19.48 24.15 20.67
CA PRO A 757 -20.49 23.67 19.71
C PRO A 757 -20.52 24.49 18.42
N GLU A 758 -20.32 25.81 18.51
CA GLU A 758 -20.24 26.71 17.37
C GLU A 758 -19.01 26.42 16.50
N ALA A 759 -17.82 26.31 17.09
CA ALA A 759 -16.59 26.01 16.36
C ALA A 759 -16.65 24.64 15.65
N ARG A 760 -17.23 23.62 16.31
CA ARG A 760 -17.47 22.29 15.68
C ARG A 760 -18.46 22.40 14.52
N PHE A 761 -19.57 23.11 14.70
CA PHE A 761 -20.55 23.30 13.64
C PHE A 761 -19.94 24.02 12.44
N PHE A 762 -19.16 25.09 12.67
CA PHE A 762 -18.47 25.79 11.58
C PHE A 762 -17.41 24.93 10.88
N ARG A 763 -16.72 24.04 11.59
CA ARG A 763 -15.68 23.18 11.01
C ARG A 763 -16.24 22.01 10.19
N PHE A 764 -17.31 21.40 10.65
CA PHE A 764 -17.84 20.15 10.08
C PHE A 764 -19.17 20.35 9.34
N MET A 765 -19.77 21.54 9.43
CA MET A 765 -21.12 21.85 8.94
C MET A 765 -22.16 20.81 9.42
N ASN A 766 -21.91 20.24 10.60
CA ASN A 766 -22.70 19.20 11.21
C ASN A 766 -22.53 19.24 12.73
N THR A 767 -23.55 18.77 13.46
CA THR A 767 -23.53 18.68 14.91
C THR A 767 -22.87 17.38 15.36
N ILE A 768 -21.55 17.32 15.29
CA ILE A 768 -20.78 16.19 15.83
C ILE A 768 -20.33 16.48 17.26
N GLN A 769 -20.59 15.54 18.17
CA GLN A 769 -20.08 15.63 19.55
C GLN A 769 -18.65 15.09 19.65
N ASP A 770 -18.33 14.07 18.85
CA ASP A 770 -17.07 13.35 18.85
C ASP A 770 -16.75 12.83 17.45
N LEU A 771 -15.48 12.48 17.20
CA LEU A 771 -15.06 11.87 15.95
C LEU A 771 -15.30 10.35 16.00
N SER A 772 -16.04 9.81 15.03
CA SER A 772 -16.10 8.37 14.82
C SER A 772 -14.69 7.82 14.52
N GLN A 773 -14.46 6.53 14.75
CA GLN A 773 -13.16 5.92 14.48
C GLN A 773 -12.73 6.11 13.01
N ASP A 774 -13.65 5.92 12.07
CA ASP A 774 -13.37 6.08 10.63
C ASP A 774 -13.03 7.53 10.28
N LEU A 775 -13.74 8.50 10.87
CA LEU A 775 -13.44 9.91 10.65
C LEU A 775 -12.07 10.28 11.26
N LEU A 776 -11.76 9.78 12.46
CA LEU A 776 -10.48 10.03 13.10
C LEU A 776 -9.30 9.49 12.29
N ILE A 777 -9.42 8.26 11.78
CA ILE A 777 -8.44 7.66 10.86
C ILE A 777 -8.25 8.57 9.64
N ARG A 778 -9.34 9.05 9.03
CA ARG A 778 -9.28 9.96 7.88
C ARG A 778 -8.59 11.29 8.19
N LEU A 779 -8.80 11.84 9.40
CA LEU A 779 -8.24 13.14 9.76
C LEU A 779 -6.74 13.10 10.12
N THR A 780 -6.21 11.92 10.50
CA THR A 780 -4.85 11.77 11.03
C THR A 780 -3.91 10.95 10.16
N GLN A 781 -4.45 10.08 9.31
CA GLN A 781 -3.67 9.16 8.48
C GLN A 781 -3.62 9.59 7.02
N LEU A 782 -3.04 10.77 6.80
CA LEU A 782 -3.03 11.43 5.51
C LEU A 782 -2.17 10.69 4.48
N ASP A 783 -2.55 10.86 3.22
CA ASP A 783 -1.62 10.72 2.10
C ASP A 783 -1.03 12.09 1.79
N TYR A 784 0.20 12.34 2.23
CA TYR A 784 0.89 13.62 2.01
C TYR A 784 1.09 13.98 0.54
N ASP A 785 0.85 13.05 -0.38
CA ASP A 785 0.82 13.36 -1.80
C ASP A 785 -0.45 14.11 -2.24
N ARG A 786 -1.56 13.95 -1.52
CA ARG A 786 -2.89 14.49 -1.88
C ARG A 786 -3.48 15.42 -0.83
N GLU A 787 -3.03 15.29 0.41
CA GLU A 787 -3.60 15.96 1.57
C GLU A 787 -2.47 16.45 2.49
N LEU A 788 -2.68 17.59 3.14
CA LEU A 788 -1.77 18.04 4.18
C LEU A 788 -2.62 18.64 5.30
N ALA A 789 -2.36 18.25 6.54
CA ALA A 789 -2.86 18.95 7.72
C ALA A 789 -1.68 19.39 8.58
N LEU A 790 -1.65 20.67 8.93
CA LEU A 790 -0.70 21.28 9.83
C LEU A 790 -1.38 21.48 11.18
N LEU A 791 -0.80 20.87 12.20
CA LEU A 791 -1.20 20.95 13.60
C LEU A 791 -0.31 21.97 14.31
N ALA A 792 -0.91 22.99 14.91
CA ALA A 792 -0.23 23.87 15.86
C ALA A 792 -0.36 23.26 17.26
N THR A 793 0.76 23.08 17.95
CA THR A 793 0.84 22.46 19.28
C THR A 793 1.67 23.30 20.24
N THR A 794 1.43 23.12 21.53
CA THR A 794 2.28 23.63 22.60
C THR A 794 2.35 22.59 23.73
N VAL A 795 3.25 22.75 24.67
CA VAL A 795 3.36 21.86 25.85
C VAL A 795 2.71 22.55 27.04
N GLN A 796 1.62 21.97 27.56
CA GLN A 796 0.94 22.42 28.79
C GLN A 796 0.99 21.28 29.81
N ASP A 797 1.45 21.56 31.03
CA ASP A 797 1.56 20.58 32.12
C ASP A 797 2.33 19.30 31.71
N GLY A 798 3.37 19.45 30.88
CA GLY A 798 4.17 18.34 30.37
C GLY A 798 3.47 17.49 29.29
N ARG A 799 2.33 17.94 28.75
CA ARG A 799 1.59 17.26 27.68
C ARG A 799 1.48 18.13 26.44
N GLU A 800 1.70 17.53 25.28
CA GLU A 800 1.44 18.18 23.99
C GLU A 800 -0.07 18.45 23.86
N THR A 801 -0.43 19.70 23.57
CA THR A 801 -1.80 20.18 23.44
C THR A 801 -1.96 20.87 22.09
N ALA A 802 -3.00 20.50 21.36
CA ALA A 802 -3.30 21.08 20.05
C ALA A 802 -4.06 22.40 20.19
N LEU A 803 -3.60 23.41 19.44
CA LEU A 803 -4.12 24.78 19.45
C LEU A 803 -4.96 25.09 18.21
N GLY A 804 -4.68 24.41 17.10
CA GLY A 804 -5.37 24.66 15.84
C GLY A 804 -4.90 23.71 14.75
N VAL A 805 -5.76 23.52 13.75
CA VAL A 805 -5.49 22.69 12.59
C VAL A 805 -5.89 23.43 11.32
N ALA A 806 -4.96 23.51 10.38
CA ALA A 806 -5.25 23.90 9.00
C ALA A 806 -4.92 22.74 8.07
N ARG A 807 -5.76 22.49 7.06
CA ARG A 807 -5.51 21.41 6.11
C ARG A 807 -6.02 21.71 4.72
N TYR A 808 -5.46 21.04 3.73
CA TYR A 808 -6.01 20.95 2.39
C TYR A 808 -6.17 19.50 1.94
N ALA A 809 -7.09 19.26 1.01
CA ALA A 809 -7.22 18.01 0.26
C ALA A 809 -7.35 18.31 -1.24
N THR A 810 -6.72 17.49 -2.08
CA THR A 810 -6.78 17.66 -3.54
C THR A 810 -8.22 17.56 -4.03
N ASN A 811 -8.65 18.54 -4.83
CA ASN A 811 -9.95 18.50 -5.46
C ASN A 811 -9.99 17.47 -6.60
N PRO A 812 -11.20 17.02 -6.97
CA PRO A 812 -11.47 16.20 -8.16
C PRO A 812 -10.70 16.55 -9.44
N ASP A 813 -10.37 17.82 -9.65
CA ASP A 813 -9.70 18.31 -10.85
C ASP A 813 -8.17 18.05 -10.85
N GLY A 814 -7.60 17.65 -9.71
CA GLY A 814 -6.17 17.44 -9.53
C GLY A 814 -5.31 18.71 -9.61
N ARG A 815 -5.93 19.89 -9.69
CA ARG A 815 -5.26 21.18 -9.90
C ARG A 815 -5.54 22.17 -8.79
N THR A 816 -6.68 22.06 -8.13
CA THR A 816 -7.06 22.87 -6.98
C THR A 816 -7.10 22.01 -5.73
N ALA A 817 -7.12 22.65 -4.56
CA ALA A 817 -7.26 21.96 -3.29
C ALA A 817 -8.30 22.65 -2.41
N GLU A 818 -9.15 21.87 -1.76
CA GLU A 818 -10.11 22.35 -0.77
C GLU A 818 -9.41 22.52 0.57
N PHE A 819 -9.54 23.67 1.23
CA PHE A 819 -8.94 23.92 2.54
C PHE A 819 -9.97 23.93 3.66
N ALA A 820 -9.49 23.67 4.87
CA ALA A 820 -10.24 23.88 6.10
C ALA A 820 -9.33 24.34 7.24
N LEU A 821 -9.89 25.15 8.14
CA LEU A 821 -9.19 25.73 9.28
C LEU A 821 -10.09 25.68 10.53
N VAL A 822 -9.49 25.34 11.67
CA VAL A 822 -10.11 25.52 12.98
C VAL A 822 -9.06 25.85 14.03
N ILE A 823 -9.36 26.77 14.93
CA ILE A 823 -8.51 27.20 16.05
C ILE A 823 -9.31 26.99 17.34
N ALA A 824 -8.67 26.44 18.37
CA ALA A 824 -9.27 26.28 19.69
C ALA A 824 -9.77 27.63 20.21
N ASP A 825 -10.92 27.63 20.88
CA ASP A 825 -11.63 28.87 21.25
C ASP A 825 -10.75 29.85 22.05
N GLY A 826 -9.98 29.36 23.03
CA GLY A 826 -9.07 30.17 23.85
C GLY A 826 -7.85 30.73 23.10
N TRP A 827 -7.55 30.19 21.92
CA TRP A 827 -6.38 30.54 21.10
C TRP A 827 -6.73 31.38 19.87
N GLN A 828 -8.01 31.72 19.70
CA GLN A 828 -8.44 32.68 18.68
C GLN A 828 -7.85 34.07 18.98
N GLN A 829 -7.70 34.91 17.94
CA GLN A 829 -7.12 36.27 18.03
C GLN A 829 -5.62 36.35 18.41
N HIS A 830 -4.90 35.22 18.53
CA HIS A 830 -3.45 35.20 18.79
C HIS A 830 -2.60 35.11 17.51
N GLY A 831 -3.19 35.33 16.32
CA GLY A 831 -2.50 35.25 15.02
C GLY A 831 -2.29 33.83 14.46
N LEU A 832 -2.60 32.78 15.24
CA LEU A 832 -2.44 31.37 14.85
C LEU A 832 -3.12 31.00 13.53
N GLY A 833 -4.38 31.42 13.33
CA GLY A 833 -5.11 31.15 12.09
C GLY A 833 -4.45 31.76 10.85
N THR A 834 -3.87 32.95 10.99
CA THR A 834 -3.08 33.57 9.91
C THR A 834 -1.81 32.78 9.65
N ARG A 835 -1.06 32.39 10.69
CA ARG A 835 0.19 31.63 10.52
C ARG A 835 -0.03 30.27 9.87
N LEU A 836 -0.99 29.48 10.38
CA LEU A 836 -1.32 28.17 9.84
C LEU A 836 -1.76 28.25 8.37
N MET A 837 -2.59 29.22 8.00
CA MET A 837 -3.00 29.40 6.61
C MET A 837 -1.84 29.83 5.71
N HIS A 838 -0.90 30.65 6.18
CA HIS A 838 0.30 30.98 5.41
C HIS A 838 1.13 29.73 5.10
N SER A 839 1.45 28.92 6.11
CA SER A 839 2.19 27.67 5.89
C SER A 839 1.42 26.72 4.96
N LEU A 840 0.08 26.64 5.07
CA LEU A 840 -0.75 25.84 4.19
C LEU A 840 -0.75 26.34 2.73
N ILE A 841 -0.77 27.65 2.51
CA ILE A 841 -0.70 28.28 1.18
C ILE A 841 0.65 28.02 0.52
N GLU A 842 1.75 28.15 1.27
CA GLU A 842 3.09 27.85 0.76
C GLU A 842 3.23 26.36 0.41
N ALA A 843 2.70 25.46 1.26
CA ALA A 843 2.70 24.03 0.98
C ALA A 843 1.87 23.66 -0.24
N ALA A 844 0.71 24.29 -0.45
CA ALA A 844 -0.08 24.09 -1.65
C ALA A 844 0.61 24.62 -2.91
N ARG A 845 1.39 25.70 -2.80
CA ARG A 845 2.18 26.26 -3.90
C ARG A 845 3.37 25.37 -4.27
N ASP A 846 4.12 24.88 -3.27
CA ASP A 846 5.23 23.93 -3.47
C ASP A 846 4.75 22.64 -4.15
N LYS A 847 3.54 22.20 -3.80
CA LYS A 847 2.87 21.07 -4.44
C LYS A 847 2.43 21.35 -5.88
N GLY A 848 2.33 22.61 -6.29
CA GLY A 848 1.95 23.00 -7.65
C GLY A 848 0.45 23.17 -7.90
N TYR A 849 -0.38 23.29 -6.85
CA TYR A 849 -1.79 23.64 -7.04
C TYR A 849 -1.94 25.06 -7.59
N VAL A 850 -2.94 25.27 -8.44
CA VAL A 850 -3.20 26.57 -9.08
C VAL A 850 -4.11 27.47 -8.23
N ALA A 851 -4.91 26.89 -7.33
CA ALA A 851 -5.76 27.61 -6.40
C ALA A 851 -6.07 26.79 -5.14
N LEU A 852 -6.29 27.51 -4.04
CA LEU A 852 -6.92 26.98 -2.82
C LEU A 852 -8.34 27.50 -2.71
N GLU A 853 -9.29 26.61 -2.41
CA GLU A 853 -10.72 26.91 -2.41
C GLU A 853 -11.41 26.34 -1.17
N GLY A 854 -12.55 26.87 -0.78
CA GLY A 854 -13.32 26.32 0.34
C GLY A 854 -14.69 26.96 0.48
N GLU A 855 -15.57 26.28 1.19
CA GLU A 855 -16.88 26.81 1.56
C GLU A 855 -16.87 27.28 3.02
N VAL A 856 -17.37 28.50 3.23
CA VAL A 856 -17.46 29.13 4.54
C VAL A 856 -18.92 29.56 4.75
N LEU A 857 -19.50 29.22 5.90
CA LEU A 857 -20.86 29.67 6.22
C LEU A 857 -20.96 31.20 6.17
N ALA A 858 -22.02 31.72 5.55
CA ALA A 858 -22.21 33.16 5.34
C ALA A 858 -22.27 33.95 6.66
N ASN A 859 -22.64 33.30 7.77
CA ASN A 859 -22.66 33.89 9.11
C ASN A 859 -21.30 33.82 9.85
N ASN A 860 -20.28 33.13 9.32
CA ASN A 860 -18.96 33.05 9.93
C ASN A 860 -18.09 34.26 9.54
N THR A 861 -18.46 35.42 10.06
CA THR A 861 -17.81 36.72 9.75
C THR A 861 -16.33 36.75 10.12
N LYS A 862 -15.92 36.06 11.20
CA LYS A 862 -14.51 35.95 11.61
C LYS A 862 -13.67 35.25 10.54
N MET A 863 -14.15 34.12 10.02
CA MET A 863 -13.44 33.36 8.98
C MET A 863 -13.40 34.14 7.66
N LEU A 864 -14.52 34.73 7.23
CA LEU A 864 -14.57 35.55 6.03
C LEU A 864 -13.63 36.77 6.11
N GLY A 865 -13.52 37.39 7.29
CA GLY A 865 -12.56 38.46 7.56
C GLY A 865 -11.10 38.01 7.41
N LEU A 866 -10.78 36.81 7.94
CA LEU A 866 -9.45 36.20 7.78
C LEU A 866 -9.14 35.90 6.30
N MET A 867 -10.09 35.30 5.57
CA MET A 867 -9.95 34.99 4.14
C MET A 867 -9.68 36.26 3.32
N LYS A 868 -10.45 37.33 3.57
CA LYS A 868 -10.22 38.63 2.93
C LYS A 868 -8.82 39.19 3.23
N LYS A 869 -8.36 39.11 4.48
CA LYS A 869 -7.01 39.56 4.89
C LYS A 869 -5.90 38.77 4.20
N LEU A 870 -6.12 37.48 3.96
CA LEU A 870 -5.19 36.60 3.24
C LEU A 870 -5.30 36.72 1.70
N GLY A 871 -6.17 37.59 1.20
CA GLY A 871 -6.35 37.83 -0.24
C GLY A 871 -7.11 36.73 -0.97
N PHE A 872 -8.08 36.09 -0.32
CA PHE A 872 -9.07 35.25 -0.99
C PHE A 872 -10.20 36.13 -1.56
N ALA A 873 -10.68 35.78 -2.74
CA ALA A 873 -11.94 36.28 -3.28
C ALA A 873 -13.11 35.46 -2.69
N SER A 874 -14.26 36.10 -2.51
CA SER A 874 -15.47 35.45 -1.96
C SER A 874 -16.69 35.73 -2.84
N ARG A 875 -17.50 34.71 -3.12
CA ARG A 875 -18.83 34.83 -3.76
C ARG A 875 -19.83 33.91 -3.06
N ILE A 876 -21.12 34.19 -3.22
CA ILE A 876 -22.18 33.28 -2.74
C ILE A 876 -22.03 31.93 -3.45
N SER A 877 -22.13 30.82 -2.72
CA SER A 877 -22.07 29.49 -3.32
C SER A 877 -23.25 29.30 -4.27
N PRO A 878 -23.02 28.78 -5.49
CA PRO A 878 -24.10 28.51 -6.43
C PRO A 878 -25.00 27.35 -5.98
N GLU A 879 -24.54 26.51 -5.05
CA GLU A 879 -25.27 25.34 -4.54
C GLU A 879 -26.12 25.68 -3.30
N ASP A 880 -25.68 26.63 -2.47
CA ASP A 880 -26.36 27.03 -1.24
C ASP A 880 -26.13 28.52 -0.92
N ALA A 881 -27.22 29.29 -0.81
CA ALA A 881 -27.18 30.72 -0.46
C ALA A 881 -26.68 30.98 0.98
N GLY A 882 -26.70 29.97 1.85
CA GLY A 882 -26.13 30.01 3.21
C GLY A 882 -24.60 29.85 3.25
N LEU A 883 -23.98 29.54 2.11
CA LEU A 883 -22.53 29.32 1.99
C LEU A 883 -21.87 30.39 1.11
N MET A 884 -20.66 30.76 1.47
CA MET A 884 -19.76 31.60 0.71
C MET A 884 -18.62 30.75 0.18
N TRP A 885 -18.49 30.67 -1.15
CA TRP A 885 -17.32 30.08 -1.79
C TRP A 885 -16.17 31.07 -1.78
N VAL A 886 -15.05 30.68 -1.18
CA VAL A 886 -13.81 31.46 -1.12
C VAL A 886 -12.71 30.79 -1.92
N SER A 887 -11.94 31.57 -2.69
CA SER A 887 -10.87 31.04 -3.54
C SER A 887 -9.68 32.00 -3.60
N LYS A 888 -8.46 31.44 -3.63
CA LYS A 888 -7.20 32.17 -3.80
C LYS A 888 -6.38 31.48 -4.88
N ALA A 889 -6.09 32.22 -5.95
CA ALA A 889 -5.14 31.80 -6.96
C ALA A 889 -3.72 31.73 -6.37
N LEU A 890 -3.00 30.66 -6.69
CA LEU A 890 -1.62 30.44 -6.32
C LEU A 890 -0.77 30.72 -7.56
N LEU A 891 -0.11 31.87 -7.60
CA LEU A 891 0.82 32.21 -8.68
C LEU A 891 2.04 31.29 -8.56
N SER A 892 2.44 30.66 -9.68
CA SER A 892 3.65 29.84 -9.74
C SER A 892 4.88 30.73 -9.51
N GLY A 893 5.60 30.50 -8.41
CA GLY A 893 6.96 30.99 -8.26
C GLY A 893 7.90 30.10 -9.09
N ALA A 894 8.60 30.71 -10.05
CA ALA A 894 9.74 30.16 -10.82
C ALA A 894 9.46 29.10 -11.91
N LEU A 895 9.26 29.58 -13.14
CA LEU A 895 10.04 29.16 -14.31
C LEU A 895 10.99 30.31 -14.64
N ASN A 896 12.10 30.39 -13.90
CA ASN A 896 13.29 31.18 -14.21
C ASN A 896 14.41 30.64 -13.33
N GLU A 897 14.92 29.47 -13.70
CA GLU A 897 16.30 29.00 -13.48
C GLU A 897 16.60 27.88 -14.49
#